data_AF-A0A2D8IXD8-F1
#
_entry.id   AF-A0A2D8IXD8-F1
#
_cell.length_a   1.000
_cell.length_b   1.000
_cell.length_c   1.000
_cell.angle_alpha   90.00
_cell.angle_beta   90.00
_cell.angle_gamma   90.00
#
_symmetry.space_group_name_H-M   'P 1'
#
loop_
_entity.id
_entity.type
_entity.pdbx_description
1 polymer ?
#
loop_
_entity_poly.entity_id
_entity_poly.type
_entity_poly.pdbx_seq_one_letter_code
_entity_poly.pdbx_strand_id
1 'polypeptide(L)'
;MLANVALRRAEEADTGLVTTLDIGEPGGAIAPRALPVGHQLPQQQTLLREVENPQAGLAGGQGKIDHSQGSRRLQTSCLGAADRSQGALEHRTGEPRRLQREGSGEAQVDSSCWLRQEGQKQQHDRGAPQGARQGLVHGLSRGVCRSVTQPRGAGQARPGAGLLCLLVLCLLVGPVLPVGATPPLRDALLQEPAGPEQVGADRGVRYLPPALLRDFYAQRDWQPLWDSAERRRALAEALASLADDGLDPRDYPLPTASESGSCAELRLSHSWALAVWHLLRGRLVRNAHEPLWQAPQTRPSTDAGVQLLALLAAHSSQPAAAVAAARPALPAYSALRDTLARLPAHPEGWTALPPGKLLHPGDLDPRVTALRQQLYHYGDLATDGTPPDSMRYDAALVAALRRFQYRHGLAADGVLGPRTLAALNQSPQTRRERLAVNLERWRWRRAEPFPDGVLVDIAGARIELRQGGRPRWRARTQVGTPQRPTPLLRSAVKRLTVNPSWVVPPTILRRDTLPALRADPGYLSAHAMEVLDLSGRVLDLATVDWARPGGIMLRQRPGPSNPLGRVALRFPNPFSVYLHDTPNQQLFSGAHRSHSSGCVRVEDALTLAHHLVETGQGEANSLHSALESTRTRELQLSREVPILLDYWTADVDDDGRVILRPDLYGRDPALAAALSRPLPVSPLPGCRTPLD
;
A
#
# COMPACT_ATOMS: atom_id res chain seq x y z
N MET A 1 31.88 -37.13 3.17
CA MET A 1 32.70 -37.30 4.40
C MET A 1 33.87 -36.32 4.33
N LEU A 2 34.21 -35.69 5.46
CA LEU A 2 35.27 -34.69 5.66
C LEU A 2 35.02 -33.26 5.14
N ALA A 3 34.07 -32.58 5.81
CA ALA A 3 34.11 -31.13 6.06
C ALA A 3 33.16 -30.84 7.24
N ASN A 4 33.51 -31.34 8.42
CA ASN A 4 32.63 -31.24 9.60
C ASN A 4 33.43 -31.34 10.92
N VAL A 5 34.40 -30.43 11.16
CA VAL A 5 35.09 -30.32 12.46
C VAL A 5 35.43 -28.87 12.88
N ALA A 6 35.35 -27.86 12.01
CA ALA A 6 35.82 -26.50 12.35
C ALA A 6 34.76 -25.53 12.92
N LEU A 7 33.52 -25.97 13.19
CA LEU A 7 32.43 -25.11 13.70
C LEU A 7 31.78 -25.59 15.01
N ARG A 8 32.51 -26.36 15.83
CA ARG A 8 32.04 -26.86 17.15
C ARG A 8 32.98 -26.51 18.32
N ARG A 9 33.70 -25.38 18.26
CA ARG A 9 34.57 -24.95 19.38
C ARG A 9 34.44 -23.47 19.76
N ALA A 10 33.35 -22.80 19.35
CA ALA A 10 33.07 -21.42 19.75
C ALA A 10 31.76 -21.25 20.55
N GLU A 11 31.09 -22.34 20.94
CA GLU A 11 29.80 -22.28 21.68
C GLU A 11 29.83 -22.98 23.07
N GLU A 12 30.99 -23.39 23.57
CA GLU A 12 31.13 -24.01 24.91
C GLU A 12 32.02 -23.21 25.87
N ALA A 13 32.11 -21.88 25.69
CA ALA A 13 32.82 -20.99 26.62
C ALA A 13 31.87 -19.95 27.23
N ASP A 14 30.81 -20.41 27.88
CA ASP A 14 29.99 -19.56 28.78
C ASP A 14 29.47 -20.32 30.01
N THR A 15 30.27 -21.28 30.49
CA THR A 15 30.09 -21.87 31.83
C THR A 15 31.37 -21.63 32.61
N GLY A 16 31.35 -20.60 33.46
CA GLY A 16 32.43 -20.32 34.39
C GLY A 16 32.68 -21.51 35.32
N LEU A 17 33.79 -22.21 35.10
CA LEU A 17 34.40 -23.13 36.05
C LEU A 17 35.92 -23.02 35.89
N VAL A 18 36.56 -22.60 36.97
CA VAL A 18 38.00 -22.40 37.10
C VAL A 18 38.68 -23.75 37.26
N THR A 19 39.71 -24.04 36.44
CA THR A 19 40.90 -24.79 36.88
C THR A 19 42.11 -24.43 36.03
N THR A 20 43.20 -24.13 36.72
CA THR A 20 44.58 -23.82 36.30
C THR A 20 45.28 -24.97 35.57
N LEU A 21 46.09 -24.68 34.54
CA LEU A 21 47.48 -25.19 34.34
C LEU A 21 48.02 -24.84 32.93
N ASP A 22 48.88 -23.82 32.89
CA ASP A 22 50.28 -23.80 32.44
C ASP A 22 50.76 -24.44 31.10
N ILE A 23 51.80 -23.77 30.55
CA ILE A 23 52.82 -24.15 29.54
C ILE A 23 52.57 -23.82 28.05
N GLY A 24 53.43 -22.93 27.50
CA GLY A 24 54.15 -23.21 26.24
C GLY A 24 53.99 -22.27 25.04
N GLU A 25 54.93 -21.33 24.88
CA GLU A 25 55.35 -20.65 23.64
C GLU A 25 55.90 -21.62 22.55
N PRO A 26 56.38 -21.19 21.33
CA PRO A 26 56.14 -19.98 20.50
C PRO A 26 56.03 -20.26 18.97
N GLY A 27 55.71 -19.21 18.18
CA GLY A 27 56.49 -18.85 16.98
C GLY A 27 55.93 -19.17 15.58
N GLY A 28 56.05 -18.19 14.66
CA GLY A 28 56.13 -18.44 13.22
C GLY A 28 55.32 -17.49 12.32
N ALA A 29 55.94 -16.41 11.84
CA ALA A 29 55.40 -15.48 10.86
C ALA A 29 55.53 -16.01 9.41
N ILE A 30 54.51 -15.81 8.57
CA ILE A 30 54.62 -15.82 7.10
C ILE A 30 53.70 -14.74 6.52
N ALA A 31 54.28 -13.82 5.74
CA ALA A 31 53.60 -12.79 4.95
C ALA A 31 53.10 -13.33 3.60
N PRO A 32 52.13 -12.66 2.94
CA PRO A 32 52.12 -12.68 1.47
C PRO A 32 52.00 -11.32 0.79
N ARG A 33 52.58 -11.33 -0.41
CA ARG A 33 52.69 -10.31 -1.48
C ARG A 33 51.36 -9.70 -1.94
N ALA A 34 51.46 -8.46 -2.40
CA ALA A 34 50.43 -7.72 -3.13
C ALA A 34 50.70 -7.67 -4.65
N LEU A 35 49.63 -7.47 -5.44
CA LEU A 35 49.45 -6.65 -6.66
C LEU A 35 48.27 -7.20 -7.52
N PRO A 36 47.61 -6.43 -8.41
CA PRO A 36 46.88 -5.17 -8.19
C PRO A 36 45.42 -5.22 -8.72
N VAL A 37 44.53 -4.36 -8.22
CA VAL A 37 43.12 -4.23 -8.66
C VAL A 37 42.97 -2.99 -9.56
N GLY A 38 42.36 -3.18 -10.74
CA GLY A 38 41.93 -2.12 -11.65
C GLY A 38 40.64 -1.45 -11.18
N HIS A 39 40.62 -0.12 -11.26
CA HIS A 39 39.53 0.77 -10.87
C HIS A 39 38.33 0.71 -11.82
N GLN A 40 37.11 0.66 -11.27
CA GLN A 40 36.01 1.65 -11.45
C GLN A 40 34.66 1.05 -11.02
N LEU A 41 34.14 1.47 -9.87
CA LEU A 41 32.72 1.39 -9.49
C LEU A 41 32.38 2.62 -8.61
N PRO A 42 31.29 3.37 -8.90
CA PRO A 42 30.89 4.54 -8.11
C PRO A 42 30.14 4.17 -6.83
N GLN A 43 30.26 5.08 -5.86
CA GLN A 43 29.99 4.94 -4.43
C GLN A 43 28.53 4.62 -4.08
N GLN A 44 28.29 3.43 -3.53
CA GLN A 44 27.30 3.17 -2.48
C GLN A 44 27.81 2.04 -1.59
N GLN A 45 28.35 2.38 -0.42
CA GLN A 45 28.28 1.60 0.83
C GLN A 45 29.27 2.17 1.85
N THR A 46 28.75 2.87 2.85
CA THR A 46 29.30 2.81 4.21
C THR A 46 28.15 3.05 5.18
N LEU A 47 27.71 1.97 5.82
CA LEU A 47 27.09 1.87 7.15
C LEU A 47 26.33 0.54 7.21
N LEU A 48 27.09 -0.55 7.17
CA LEU A 48 26.67 -1.86 7.62
C LEU A 48 27.80 -2.42 8.48
N ARG A 49 27.79 -2.00 9.75
CA ARG A 49 28.31 -2.71 10.93
C ARG A 49 27.86 -1.91 12.15
N GLU A 50 27.51 -2.64 13.20
CA GLU A 50 27.10 -2.17 14.55
C GLU A 50 25.64 -1.72 14.72
N VAL A 51 24.72 -2.69 14.80
CA VAL A 51 23.71 -2.73 15.87
C VAL A 51 23.40 -4.19 16.17
N GLU A 52 24.30 -4.88 16.86
CA GLU A 52 23.99 -6.09 17.61
C GLU A 52 25.08 -6.23 18.69
N ASN A 53 24.66 -6.13 19.96
CA ASN A 53 25.42 -6.34 21.19
C ASN A 53 26.30 -5.17 21.70
N PRO A 54 25.92 -4.47 22.81
CA PRO A 54 26.79 -3.54 23.51
C PRO A 54 27.70 -4.29 24.50
N GLN A 55 28.56 -5.18 24.00
CA GLN A 55 29.67 -5.76 24.77
C GLN A 55 30.77 -6.22 23.79
N ALA A 56 31.66 -5.31 23.37
CA ALA A 56 33.04 -5.61 22.98
C ALA A 56 33.76 -4.33 22.49
N GLY A 57 34.90 -3.99 23.11
CA GLY A 57 35.99 -3.25 22.46
C GLY A 57 36.18 -1.77 22.82
N LEU A 58 36.87 -1.51 23.94
CA LEU A 58 37.79 -0.38 24.04
C LEU A 58 39.17 -0.92 24.43
N ALA A 59 40.13 -0.82 23.51
CA ALA A 59 41.55 -0.90 23.80
C ALA A 59 42.25 0.29 23.14
N GLY A 60 42.72 1.18 24.02
CA GLY A 60 43.83 2.14 23.93
C GLY A 60 44.31 2.70 22.59
N GLY A 61 44.48 4.02 22.57
CA GLY A 61 45.35 4.71 21.63
C GLY A 61 45.35 6.22 21.81
N GLN A 62 46.08 6.72 22.81
CA GLN A 62 46.36 8.14 22.99
C GLN A 62 47.19 8.70 21.82
N GLY A 63 46.83 9.89 21.34
CA GLY A 63 47.63 10.67 20.41
C GLY A 63 47.21 12.14 20.43
N LYS A 64 48.01 12.97 21.09
CA LYS A 64 47.99 14.44 20.98
C LYS A 64 48.26 14.84 19.51
N ILE A 65 47.73 15.98 19.06
CA ILE A 65 48.48 17.08 18.41
C ILE A 65 47.59 18.33 18.24
N ASP A 66 48.22 19.42 18.66
CA ASP A 66 48.14 20.88 18.49
C ASP A 66 47.30 21.60 17.42
N HIS A 67 47.13 22.89 17.73
CA HIS A 67 46.46 24.03 17.08
C HIS A 67 46.93 24.38 15.66
N SER A 68 46.03 24.96 14.84
CA SER A 68 46.25 26.29 14.22
C SER A 68 45.09 26.79 13.33
N GLN A 69 44.73 28.06 13.60
CA GLN A 69 44.35 29.17 12.72
C GLN A 69 43.47 29.00 11.47
N GLY A 70 42.51 29.92 11.33
CA GLY A 70 41.84 30.22 10.05
C GLY A 70 40.66 31.17 10.15
N SER A 71 40.89 32.40 10.59
CA SER A 71 39.89 33.49 10.56
C SER A 71 39.74 34.05 9.13
N ARG A 72 38.50 34.29 8.66
CA ARG A 72 38.17 35.44 7.78
C ARG A 72 36.66 35.69 7.72
N ARG A 73 36.30 36.90 8.16
CA ARG A 73 35.04 37.62 7.87
C ARG A 73 35.06 38.14 6.43
N LEU A 74 33.87 38.37 5.86
CA LEU A 74 33.40 39.61 5.21
C LEU A 74 31.88 39.38 4.92
N GLN A 75 30.94 39.94 5.69
CA GLN A 75 30.35 41.29 5.62
C GLN A 75 29.64 41.57 4.27
N THR A 76 28.29 41.55 4.28
CA THR A 76 27.34 42.71 4.19
C THR A 76 26.84 42.94 2.76
N SER A 77 25.60 43.33 2.45
CA SER A 77 24.54 44.03 3.18
C SER A 77 23.28 44.04 2.29
N CYS A 78 22.06 43.82 2.83
CA CYS A 78 21.00 44.85 3.03
C CYS A 78 20.10 45.07 1.80
N LEU A 79 18.82 45.47 1.86
CA LEU A 79 17.86 46.03 2.83
C LEU A 79 16.45 45.55 2.38
N GLY A 80 15.35 45.61 3.11
CA GLY A 80 14.96 46.23 4.38
C GLY A 80 13.48 45.85 4.60
N ALA A 81 13.05 45.52 5.82
CA ALA A 81 12.55 46.47 6.83
C ALA A 81 11.13 46.98 6.48
N ALA A 82 10.14 47.12 7.34
CA ALA A 82 9.86 46.88 8.76
C ALA A 82 8.33 47.19 8.89
N ASP A 83 7.60 47.19 10.00
CA ASP A 83 7.90 47.07 11.42
C ASP A 83 6.63 46.69 12.20
N ARG A 84 6.88 46.40 13.47
CA ARG A 84 6.07 46.02 14.64
C ARG A 84 5.00 47.03 15.08
N SER A 85 4.02 46.53 15.83
CA SER A 85 3.77 46.80 17.28
C SER A 85 2.42 46.16 17.69
N GLN A 86 2.35 45.25 18.67
CA GLN A 86 2.15 45.42 20.13
C GLN A 86 1.03 46.39 20.55
N GLY A 87 0.08 45.90 21.35
CA GLY A 87 -0.83 46.72 22.17
C GLY A 87 -2.11 46.00 22.57
N ALA A 88 -2.36 45.89 23.88
CA ALA A 88 -3.45 45.15 24.51
C ALA A 88 -4.63 46.05 24.93
N LEU A 89 -5.71 45.37 25.39
CA LEU A 89 -6.72 45.78 26.39
C LEU A 89 -8.01 46.51 25.95
N GLU A 90 -9.11 45.91 26.46
CA GLU A 90 -10.34 46.49 27.04
C GLU A 90 -11.59 46.81 26.19
N HIS A 91 -12.62 45.99 26.44
CA HIS A 91 -14.01 46.33 26.80
C HIS A 91 -14.59 47.70 26.37
N ARG A 92 -15.67 47.68 25.57
CA ARG A 92 -17.05 48.02 26.01
C ARG A 92 -18.06 48.02 24.85
N THR A 93 -19.15 47.29 25.08
CA THR A 93 -20.57 47.62 24.85
C THR A 93 -20.97 48.61 23.74
N GLY A 94 -21.88 48.18 22.85
CA GLY A 94 -22.73 49.09 22.08
C GLY A 94 -23.45 48.46 20.89
N GLU A 95 -24.54 47.73 21.13
CA GLU A 95 -25.72 47.82 20.23
C GLU A 95 -26.41 49.17 20.51
N PRO A 96 -27.21 49.80 19.60
CA PRO A 96 -28.23 49.09 18.82
C PRO A 96 -28.63 49.66 17.42
N ARG A 97 -29.44 48.83 16.74
CA ARG A 97 -30.65 49.15 15.93
C ARG A 97 -30.54 49.77 14.53
N ARG A 98 -31.10 48.96 13.61
CA ARG A 98 -32.10 49.23 12.55
C ARG A 98 -31.75 50.26 11.47
N LEU A 99 -31.85 49.80 10.22
CA LEU A 99 -32.77 50.38 9.25
C LEU A 99 -33.21 49.29 8.25
N GLN A 100 -34.53 49.10 8.17
CA GLN A 100 -35.21 48.42 7.08
C GLN A 100 -35.11 49.28 5.82
N ARG A 101 -34.97 48.65 4.65
CA ARG A 101 -35.60 49.12 3.42
C ARG A 101 -35.99 47.93 2.55
N GLU A 102 -37.29 47.82 2.36
CA GLU A 102 -37.96 47.06 1.32
C GLU A 102 -37.73 47.70 -0.06
N GLY A 103 -37.91 46.93 -1.12
CA GLY A 103 -38.26 47.45 -2.44
C GLY A 103 -37.78 46.59 -3.61
N SER A 104 -38.72 45.80 -4.16
CA SER A 104 -38.96 45.48 -5.60
C SER A 104 -37.76 45.07 -6.48
N GLY A 105 -37.76 43.95 -7.20
CA GLY A 105 -38.83 43.29 -7.95
C GLY A 105 -38.54 43.45 -9.45
N GLU A 106 -38.24 42.35 -10.16
CA GLU A 106 -38.39 42.11 -11.62
C GLU A 106 -37.80 40.71 -11.94
N ALA A 107 -38.64 39.73 -12.31
CA ALA A 107 -38.95 39.30 -13.69
C ALA A 107 -37.76 38.60 -14.39
N GLN A 108 -37.68 37.26 -14.38
CA GLN A 108 -38.32 36.32 -15.33
C GLN A 108 -37.58 36.22 -16.68
N VAL A 109 -36.85 35.11 -16.88
CA VAL A 109 -36.72 34.43 -18.18
C VAL A 109 -36.65 32.92 -17.93
N ASP A 110 -37.76 32.25 -18.16
CA ASP A 110 -37.86 30.80 -18.35
C ASP A 110 -37.75 30.51 -19.84
N SER A 111 -37.00 29.47 -20.22
CA SER A 111 -37.16 28.81 -21.52
C SER A 111 -37.18 27.31 -21.30
N SER A 112 -38.38 26.76 -21.35
CA SER A 112 -38.66 25.33 -21.47
C SER A 112 -38.88 24.98 -22.95
N CYS A 113 -38.30 23.87 -23.39
CA CYS A 113 -38.71 23.21 -24.62
C CYS A 113 -39.01 21.75 -24.28
N TRP A 114 -40.29 21.39 -24.43
CA TRP A 114 -40.85 20.06 -24.26
C TRP A 114 -40.70 19.26 -25.57
N LEU A 115 -40.42 17.96 -25.45
CA LEU A 115 -40.89 16.98 -26.43
C LEU A 115 -41.44 15.74 -25.70
N ARG A 116 -42.70 15.45 -26.03
CA ARG A 116 -43.50 14.30 -25.60
C ARG A 116 -42.92 12.99 -26.12
N GLN A 117 -43.14 11.91 -25.38
CA GLN A 117 -43.70 10.70 -25.98
C GLN A 117 -44.77 10.08 -25.07
N GLU A 118 -45.92 9.85 -25.68
CA GLU A 118 -47.00 8.93 -25.28
C GLU A 118 -46.40 7.52 -25.07
N GLY A 119 -46.80 6.66 -24.14
CA GLY A 119 -48.11 6.49 -23.53
C GLY A 119 -48.86 5.35 -24.20
N GLN A 120 -48.60 4.08 -23.85
CA GLN A 120 -49.65 3.06 -23.83
C GLN A 120 -49.35 1.85 -22.92
N LYS A 121 -50.41 1.45 -22.22
CA LYS A 121 -50.54 0.44 -21.17
C LYS A 121 -50.72 -0.97 -21.74
N GLN A 122 -50.40 -1.96 -20.90
CA GLN A 122 -51.21 -3.13 -20.47
C GLN A 122 -50.33 -4.39 -20.39
N GLN A 123 -50.53 -5.41 -19.55
CA GLN A 123 -51.20 -5.64 -18.26
C GLN A 123 -51.03 -7.15 -18.00
N HIS A 124 -50.48 -7.54 -16.83
CA HIS A 124 -50.52 -8.90 -16.22
C HIS A 124 -49.83 -10.03 -17.04
N ASP A 125 -49.22 -11.09 -16.48
CA ASP A 125 -49.61 -11.89 -15.33
C ASP A 125 -48.43 -12.75 -14.81
N ARG A 126 -48.67 -13.35 -13.65
CA ARG A 126 -47.78 -14.14 -12.78
C ARG A 126 -47.23 -15.43 -13.41
N GLY A 127 -46.07 -15.90 -12.91
CA GLY A 127 -45.76 -17.33 -12.89
C GLY A 127 -44.27 -17.70 -12.93
N ALA A 128 -43.69 -18.04 -11.78
CA ALA A 128 -42.61 -19.02 -11.66
C ALA A 128 -43.22 -20.33 -11.10
N PRO A 129 -42.52 -21.48 -10.92
CA PRO A 129 -41.12 -21.82 -11.22
C PRO A 129 -40.89 -23.27 -11.78
N GLN A 130 -39.62 -23.67 -11.84
CA GLN A 130 -39.04 -25.04 -11.75
C GLN A 130 -38.75 -25.84 -13.03
N GLY A 131 -37.60 -26.54 -13.00
CA GLY A 131 -37.52 -27.92 -13.50
C GLY A 131 -36.31 -28.30 -14.34
N ALA A 132 -35.31 -28.92 -13.71
CA ALA A 132 -34.15 -29.55 -14.35
C ALA A 132 -34.49 -30.75 -15.26
N ARG A 133 -33.65 -31.02 -16.28
CA ARG A 133 -32.79 -32.24 -16.42
C ARG A 133 -32.42 -32.56 -17.88
N GLN A 134 -31.11 -32.78 -18.07
CA GLN A 134 -30.40 -33.81 -18.85
C GLN A 134 -31.10 -34.60 -19.97
N GLY A 135 -30.39 -34.77 -21.10
CA GLY A 135 -30.59 -35.86 -22.06
C GLY A 135 -29.62 -35.80 -23.25
N LEU A 136 -28.58 -36.64 -23.22
CA LEU A 136 -27.71 -36.99 -24.35
C LEU A 136 -28.45 -37.90 -25.36
N VAL A 137 -27.95 -37.93 -26.62
CA VAL A 137 -27.50 -39.13 -27.39
C VAL A 137 -27.82 -39.07 -28.91
N HIS A 138 -26.74 -39.17 -29.70
CA HIS A 138 -26.48 -39.71 -31.07
C HIS A 138 -27.40 -39.49 -32.29
N GLY A 139 -26.74 -39.30 -33.47
CA GLY A 139 -27.35 -39.62 -34.77
C GLY A 139 -26.64 -39.15 -36.06
N LEU A 140 -25.47 -39.72 -36.37
CA LEU A 140 -24.87 -40.05 -37.69
C LEU A 140 -25.34 -39.39 -39.04
N SER A 141 -24.33 -38.83 -39.73
CA SER A 141 -23.79 -39.15 -41.08
C SER A 141 -24.59 -39.05 -42.40
N ARG A 142 -23.92 -38.34 -43.34
CA ARG A 142 -23.69 -38.58 -44.80
C ARG A 142 -24.70 -38.10 -45.84
N GLY A 143 -24.15 -37.37 -46.82
CA GLY A 143 -24.68 -37.22 -48.19
C GLY A 143 -23.84 -36.25 -49.05
N VAL A 144 -22.99 -36.80 -49.93
CA VAL A 144 -22.19 -36.12 -50.97
C VAL A 144 -22.75 -36.51 -52.34
N CYS A 145 -22.85 -35.57 -53.31
CA CYS A 145 -22.35 -35.72 -54.70
C CYS A 145 -22.77 -34.61 -55.70
N ARG A 146 -21.75 -34.12 -56.45
CA ARG A 146 -21.64 -33.78 -57.91
C ARG A 146 -22.53 -32.64 -58.49
N SER A 147 -22.17 -31.87 -59.53
CA SER A 147 -21.22 -31.96 -60.68
C SER A 147 -20.98 -30.53 -61.26
N VAL A 148 -19.76 -30.10 -61.59
CA VAL A 148 -19.07 -30.05 -62.92
C VAL A 148 -19.82 -29.35 -64.08
N THR A 149 -19.21 -28.30 -64.66
CA THR A 149 -19.09 -28.07 -66.13
C THR A 149 -18.04 -27.00 -66.45
N GLN A 150 -17.18 -27.29 -67.44
CA GLN A 150 -16.28 -26.37 -68.17
C GLN A 150 -16.93 -25.98 -69.51
N PRO A 151 -16.37 -24.99 -70.24
CA PRO A 151 -15.79 -25.35 -71.53
C PRO A 151 -14.43 -24.69 -71.86
N ARG A 152 -13.76 -25.30 -72.85
CA ARG A 152 -12.49 -24.94 -73.50
C ARG A 152 -12.68 -23.91 -74.62
N GLY A 153 -11.60 -23.20 -74.96
CA GLY A 153 -11.39 -22.55 -76.26
C GLY A 153 -9.95 -22.09 -76.43
N ALA A 154 -9.28 -22.55 -77.50
CA ALA A 154 -7.85 -22.45 -77.76
C ALA A 154 -7.48 -21.29 -78.70
N GLY A 155 -6.19 -20.92 -78.76
CA GLY A 155 -5.63 -20.10 -79.84
C GLY A 155 -4.18 -19.68 -79.59
N GLN A 156 -3.24 -20.35 -80.26
CA GLN A 156 -1.80 -20.08 -80.27
C GLN A 156 -1.43 -18.92 -81.22
N ALA A 157 -0.39 -18.14 -80.90
CA ALA A 157 0.69 -17.76 -81.82
C ALA A 157 1.81 -16.96 -81.10
N ARG A 158 3.06 -17.42 -81.28
CA ARG A 158 4.35 -16.70 -81.19
C ARG A 158 4.95 -16.70 -82.62
N PRO A 159 6.13 -16.10 -82.96
CA PRO A 159 7.15 -15.40 -82.17
C PRO A 159 7.70 -14.10 -82.85
N GLY A 160 8.70 -13.45 -82.23
CA GLY A 160 9.55 -12.46 -82.90
C GLY A 160 10.65 -11.94 -81.99
N ALA A 161 11.88 -12.39 -82.23
CA ALA A 161 13.10 -11.99 -81.52
C ALA A 161 13.71 -10.72 -82.12
N GLY A 162 14.39 -9.90 -81.31
CA GLY A 162 15.19 -8.77 -81.78
C GLY A 162 16.02 -8.15 -80.65
N LEU A 163 17.33 -8.07 -80.86
CA LEU A 163 18.40 -7.77 -79.91
C LEU A 163 18.85 -6.30 -80.04
N LEU A 164 19.53 -5.79 -79.01
CA LEU A 164 20.59 -4.74 -78.98
C LEU A 164 20.27 -3.28 -78.56
N CYS A 165 20.84 -2.93 -77.40
CA CYS A 165 21.67 -1.77 -77.03
C CYS A 165 21.24 -0.29 -77.22
N LEU A 166 21.12 0.37 -76.06
CA LEU A 166 21.78 1.62 -75.61
C LEU A 166 21.59 2.92 -76.41
N LEU A 167 20.85 3.87 -75.82
CA LEU A 167 21.28 5.27 -75.72
C LEU A 167 20.59 6.02 -74.56
N VAL A 168 21.46 6.58 -73.74
CA VAL A 168 21.36 7.51 -72.60
C VAL A 168 20.43 8.71 -72.84
N LEU A 169 19.62 9.12 -71.84
CA LEU A 169 19.72 10.40 -71.11
C LEU A 169 18.37 10.83 -70.45
N CYS A 170 18.44 11.08 -69.13
CA CYS A 170 17.62 11.99 -68.31
C CYS A 170 16.08 11.91 -68.32
N LEU A 171 15.52 11.36 -67.24
CA LEU A 171 14.45 12.00 -66.46
C LEU A 171 14.53 11.52 -65.01
N LEU A 172 15.08 12.39 -64.15
CA LEU A 172 15.00 12.30 -62.70
C LEU A 172 13.54 12.48 -62.27
N VAL A 173 12.76 11.42 -62.35
CA VAL A 173 11.61 11.23 -61.47
C VAL A 173 12.10 10.26 -60.42
N GLY A 174 12.63 10.80 -59.32
CA GLY A 174 12.83 9.99 -58.13
C GLY A 174 11.50 9.30 -57.82
N PRO A 175 11.48 7.98 -57.54
CA PRO A 175 10.24 7.36 -57.09
C PRO A 175 9.79 8.15 -55.87
N VAL A 176 8.59 8.71 -55.93
CA VAL A 176 7.85 9.07 -54.74
C VAL A 176 7.86 7.81 -53.90
N LEU A 177 8.69 7.78 -52.85
CA LEU A 177 8.69 6.69 -51.89
C LEU A 177 7.23 6.52 -51.45
N PRO A 178 6.64 5.32 -51.61
CA PRO A 178 5.31 5.11 -51.12
C PRO A 178 5.30 5.45 -49.64
N VAL A 179 4.33 6.28 -49.27
CA VAL A 179 3.98 6.62 -47.90
C VAL A 179 3.99 5.34 -47.06
N GLY A 180 4.89 5.32 -46.07
CA GLY A 180 5.14 4.30 -45.04
C GLY A 180 4.38 2.98 -45.11
N ALA A 181 5.00 1.95 -45.69
CA ALA A 181 4.63 0.58 -45.36
C ALA A 181 4.96 0.32 -43.89
N THR A 182 3.96 0.01 -43.06
CA THR A 182 4.18 -0.46 -41.68
C THR A 182 5.06 -1.72 -41.71
N PRO A 183 6.17 -1.77 -40.94
CA PRO A 183 6.98 -2.98 -40.87
C PRO A 183 6.14 -4.16 -40.36
N PRO A 184 6.40 -5.39 -40.81
CA PRO A 184 5.74 -6.56 -40.26
C PRO A 184 5.95 -6.60 -38.74
N LEU A 185 4.96 -7.10 -38.01
CA LEU A 185 4.88 -7.03 -36.54
C LEU A 185 6.17 -7.47 -35.83
N ARG A 186 6.82 -8.51 -36.38
CA ARG A 186 8.13 -8.99 -35.94
C ARG A 186 9.21 -7.92 -36.01
N ASP A 187 9.35 -7.25 -37.14
CA ASP A 187 10.39 -6.23 -37.36
C ASP A 187 10.13 -5.00 -36.47
N ALA A 188 8.86 -4.63 -36.25
CA ALA A 188 8.51 -3.57 -35.31
C ALA A 188 8.96 -3.90 -33.88
N LEU A 189 8.67 -5.10 -33.37
CA LEU A 189 9.00 -5.53 -32.00
C LEU A 189 10.47 -5.89 -31.78
N LEU A 190 11.22 -6.17 -32.85
CA LEU A 190 12.65 -6.42 -32.81
C LEU A 190 13.48 -5.13 -32.94
N GLN A 191 12.87 -4.02 -33.32
CA GLN A 191 13.50 -2.70 -33.22
C GLN A 191 13.53 -2.26 -31.74
N GLU A 192 14.72 -1.98 -31.22
CA GLU A 192 14.87 -1.35 -29.91
C GLU A 192 14.17 0.01 -29.91
N PRO A 193 13.34 0.33 -28.89
CA PRO A 193 12.70 1.63 -28.83
C PRO A 193 13.76 2.73 -28.79
N ALA A 194 13.73 3.64 -29.77
CA ALA A 194 14.60 4.82 -29.79
C ALA A 194 14.21 5.74 -28.61
N GLY A 195 14.91 5.63 -27.48
CA GLY A 195 14.71 6.47 -26.30
C GLY A 195 15.81 6.23 -25.26
N PRO A 196 16.13 7.23 -24.41
CA PRO A 196 17.33 7.19 -23.58
C PRO A 196 17.31 6.02 -22.60
N GLU A 197 18.37 5.22 -22.71
CA GLU A 197 18.78 4.09 -21.89
C GLU A 197 19.24 4.54 -20.49
N GLN A 198 18.36 5.22 -19.74
CA GLN A 198 18.57 5.47 -18.30
C GLN A 198 17.45 4.80 -17.52
N VAL A 199 17.63 3.49 -17.34
CA VAL A 199 16.70 2.57 -16.69
C VAL A 199 16.82 2.72 -15.18
N GLY A 200 16.06 3.65 -14.60
CA GLY A 200 15.78 3.66 -13.16
C GLY A 200 14.74 2.59 -12.80
N ALA A 201 14.89 1.96 -11.63
CA ALA A 201 13.97 0.95 -11.09
C ALA A 201 12.50 1.41 -10.97
N ASP A 202 12.26 2.72 -11.08
CA ASP A 202 10.93 3.34 -10.94
C ASP A 202 10.04 3.22 -12.20
N ARG A 203 10.63 2.94 -13.38
CA ARG A 203 9.86 2.78 -14.64
C ARG A 203 9.22 1.39 -14.81
N GLY A 204 9.79 0.32 -14.24
CA GLY A 204 9.34 -1.06 -14.50
C GLY A 204 7.95 -1.42 -13.97
N VAL A 205 7.34 -0.58 -13.12
CA VAL A 205 5.95 -0.76 -12.65
C VAL A 205 4.99 0.20 -13.37
N ARG A 206 5.45 1.41 -13.72
CA ARG A 206 4.67 2.40 -14.48
C ARG A 206 4.50 2.04 -15.95
N TYR A 207 5.43 1.28 -16.51
CA TYR A 207 5.43 0.87 -17.92
C TYR A 207 5.59 -0.64 -18.03
N LEU A 208 5.03 -1.19 -19.11
CA LEU A 208 5.23 -2.57 -19.48
C LEU A 208 6.68 -2.78 -19.95
N PRO A 209 7.46 -3.73 -19.38
CA PRO A 209 8.76 -4.08 -19.91
C PRO A 209 8.65 -4.47 -21.41
N PRO A 210 9.40 -3.82 -22.34
CA PRO A 210 9.23 -4.04 -23.78
C PRO A 210 9.40 -5.51 -24.20
N ALA A 211 10.28 -6.24 -23.52
CA ALA A 211 10.51 -7.66 -23.75
C ALA A 211 9.24 -8.51 -23.60
N LEU A 212 8.33 -8.18 -22.70
CA LEU A 212 7.14 -9.01 -22.44
C LEU A 212 6.18 -9.03 -23.64
N LEU A 213 6.02 -7.90 -24.33
CA LEU A 213 5.16 -7.86 -25.51
C LEU A 213 5.79 -8.64 -26.69
N ARG A 214 7.12 -8.53 -26.83
CA ARG A 214 7.89 -9.30 -27.80
C ARG A 214 7.77 -10.81 -27.53
N ASP A 215 7.95 -11.23 -26.28
CA ASP A 215 7.88 -12.63 -25.87
C ASP A 215 6.47 -13.21 -26.09
N PHE A 216 5.43 -12.41 -25.82
CA PHE A 216 4.04 -12.78 -26.09
C PHE A 216 3.78 -13.05 -27.58
N TYR A 217 4.22 -12.16 -28.48
CA TYR A 217 4.04 -12.37 -29.92
C TYR A 217 4.95 -13.44 -30.50
N ALA A 218 6.15 -13.62 -29.96
CA ALA A 218 7.03 -14.73 -30.34
C ALA A 218 6.36 -16.10 -30.05
N GLN A 219 5.68 -16.24 -28.91
CA GLN A 219 4.88 -17.44 -28.58
C GLN A 219 3.65 -17.64 -29.48
N ARG A 220 3.26 -16.62 -30.24
CA ARG A 220 2.14 -16.63 -31.18
C ARG A 220 2.60 -16.69 -32.65
N ASP A 221 3.86 -17.04 -32.89
CA ASP A 221 4.45 -17.05 -34.23
C ASP A 221 4.24 -15.72 -34.99
N TRP A 222 4.24 -14.61 -34.25
CA TRP A 222 4.04 -13.24 -34.75
C TRP A 222 2.68 -13.00 -35.43
N GLN A 223 1.68 -13.85 -35.18
CA GLN A 223 0.34 -13.67 -35.72
C GLN A 223 -0.41 -12.54 -35.00
N PRO A 224 -1.09 -11.64 -35.74
CA PRO A 224 -1.96 -10.62 -35.16
C PRO A 224 -3.06 -11.21 -34.27
N LEU A 225 -3.46 -10.45 -33.26
CA LEU A 225 -4.46 -10.79 -32.27
C LEU A 225 -5.74 -9.99 -32.44
N TRP A 226 -5.73 -8.80 -33.03
CA TRP A 226 -6.89 -7.88 -32.93
C TRP A 226 -7.72 -7.76 -34.21
N ASP A 227 -7.81 -8.82 -35.00
CA ASP A 227 -8.62 -8.88 -36.22
C ASP A 227 -10.14 -8.75 -35.96
N SER A 228 -10.63 -9.36 -34.88
CA SER A 228 -12.04 -9.37 -34.49
C SER A 228 -12.52 -8.05 -33.89
N ALA A 229 -13.58 -7.48 -34.48
CA ALA A 229 -14.26 -6.28 -33.95
C ALA A 229 -14.88 -6.52 -32.57
N GLU A 230 -15.42 -7.71 -32.34
CA GLU A 230 -15.97 -8.12 -31.04
C GLU A 230 -14.87 -8.14 -29.96
N ARG A 231 -13.70 -8.70 -30.30
CA ARG A 231 -12.55 -8.75 -29.39
C ARG A 231 -12.05 -7.34 -29.04
N ARG A 232 -11.99 -6.44 -30.02
CA ARG A 232 -11.62 -5.02 -29.80
C ARG A 232 -12.63 -4.30 -28.90
N ARG A 233 -13.94 -4.53 -29.11
CA ARG A 233 -15.00 -3.97 -28.25
C ARG A 233 -14.91 -4.51 -26.82
N ALA A 234 -14.72 -5.82 -26.65
CA ALA A 234 -14.56 -6.44 -25.33
C ALA A 234 -13.33 -5.91 -24.59
N LEU A 235 -12.21 -5.64 -25.29
CA LEU A 235 -11.06 -4.97 -24.68
C LEU A 235 -11.43 -3.53 -24.25
N ALA A 236 -12.08 -2.75 -25.11
CA ALA A 236 -12.45 -1.36 -24.79
C ALA A 236 -13.34 -1.28 -23.54
N GLU A 237 -14.35 -2.15 -23.44
CA GLU A 237 -15.22 -2.27 -22.26
C GLU A 237 -14.41 -2.69 -21.01
N ALA A 238 -13.49 -3.66 -21.15
CA ALA A 238 -12.64 -4.10 -20.05
C ALA A 238 -11.70 -3.00 -19.55
N LEU A 239 -11.09 -2.21 -20.45
CA LEU A 239 -10.23 -1.07 -20.09
C LEU A 239 -11.04 0.06 -19.43
N ALA A 240 -12.25 0.34 -19.91
CA ALA A 240 -13.15 1.31 -19.26
C ALA A 240 -13.50 0.89 -17.83
N SER A 241 -13.69 -0.41 -17.57
CA SER A 241 -14.00 -0.94 -16.23
C SER A 241 -12.87 -0.77 -15.20
N LEU A 242 -11.66 -0.38 -15.63
CA LEU A 242 -10.54 -0.09 -14.72
C LEU A 242 -10.79 1.16 -13.86
N ALA A 243 -11.74 2.01 -14.24
CA ALA A 243 -12.21 3.11 -13.40
C ALA A 243 -12.73 2.61 -12.04
N ASP A 244 -13.35 1.42 -12.01
CA ASP A 244 -13.84 0.78 -10.78
C ASP A 244 -12.68 0.21 -9.94
N ASP A 245 -11.54 -0.08 -10.58
CA ASP A 245 -10.30 -0.47 -9.92
C ASP A 245 -9.51 0.75 -9.37
N GLY A 246 -10.05 1.97 -9.53
CA GLY A 246 -9.37 3.21 -9.13
C GLY A 246 -8.18 3.57 -10.03
N LEU A 247 -8.17 3.04 -11.26
CA LEU A 247 -7.21 3.35 -12.30
C LEU A 247 -7.86 4.26 -13.35
N ASP A 248 -7.07 5.09 -14.03
CA ASP A 248 -7.59 5.98 -15.08
C ASP A 248 -7.62 5.26 -16.43
N PRO A 249 -8.79 5.03 -17.06
CA PRO A 249 -8.86 4.39 -18.37
C PRO A 249 -8.05 5.12 -19.46
N ARG A 250 -7.78 6.43 -19.29
CA ARG A 250 -6.97 7.22 -20.23
C ARG A 250 -5.50 6.79 -20.28
N ASP A 251 -5.01 6.10 -19.24
CA ASP A 251 -3.66 5.53 -19.23
C ASP A 251 -3.52 4.32 -20.19
N TYR A 252 -4.62 3.82 -20.76
CA TYR A 252 -4.67 2.64 -21.61
C TYR A 252 -5.27 2.98 -22.99
N PRO A 253 -4.60 3.82 -23.78
CA PRO A 253 -5.16 4.35 -25.01
C PRO A 253 -5.46 3.25 -26.04
N LEU A 254 -6.59 3.38 -26.72
CA LEU A 254 -6.93 2.58 -27.90
C LEU A 254 -6.36 3.25 -29.17
N PRO A 255 -6.25 2.52 -30.30
CA PRO A 255 -5.84 3.11 -31.57
C PRO A 255 -6.74 4.27 -31.98
N THR A 256 -6.12 5.33 -32.49
CA THR A 256 -6.83 6.44 -33.14
C THR A 256 -7.27 6.03 -34.54
N ALA A 257 -8.20 6.77 -35.16
CA ALA A 257 -8.64 6.49 -36.53
C ALA A 257 -7.51 6.54 -37.57
N SER A 258 -6.43 7.28 -37.28
CA SER A 258 -5.21 7.38 -38.10
C SER A 258 -4.24 6.23 -37.90
N GLU A 259 -4.40 5.41 -36.86
CA GLU A 259 -3.52 4.28 -36.59
C GLU A 259 -4.08 2.99 -37.19
N SER A 260 -3.28 2.36 -38.04
CA SER A 260 -3.64 1.12 -38.72
C SER A 260 -2.47 0.13 -38.73
N GLY A 261 -2.75 -1.11 -39.15
CA GLY A 261 -1.74 -2.16 -39.30
C GLY A 261 -1.04 -2.49 -37.98
N SER A 262 0.29 -2.69 -38.04
CA SER A 262 1.11 -3.09 -36.89
C SER A 262 1.01 -2.14 -35.70
N CYS A 263 0.80 -0.84 -35.91
CA CYS A 263 0.71 0.13 -34.82
C CYS A 263 -0.60 0.02 -34.02
N ALA A 264 -1.73 -0.19 -34.71
CA ALA A 264 -3.00 -0.43 -34.04
C ALA A 264 -2.96 -1.75 -33.25
N GLU A 265 -2.39 -2.80 -33.86
CA GLU A 265 -2.17 -4.11 -33.25
C GLU A 265 -1.33 -4.01 -31.96
N LEU A 266 -0.19 -3.32 -32.03
CA LEU A 266 0.70 -3.11 -30.88
C LEU A 266 0.07 -2.25 -29.80
N ARG A 267 -0.69 -1.21 -30.14
CA ARG A 267 -1.35 -0.36 -29.15
C ARG A 267 -2.40 -1.12 -28.35
N LEU A 268 -3.25 -1.90 -29.02
CA LEU A 268 -4.24 -2.73 -28.35
C LEU A 268 -3.58 -3.74 -27.41
N SER A 269 -2.53 -4.43 -27.86
CA SER A 269 -1.82 -5.40 -27.03
C SER A 269 -1.04 -4.74 -25.89
N HIS A 270 -0.42 -3.58 -26.11
CA HIS A 270 0.26 -2.84 -25.04
C HIS A 270 -0.74 -2.39 -23.97
N SER A 271 -1.85 -1.76 -24.35
CA SER A 271 -2.87 -1.30 -23.39
C SER A 271 -3.49 -2.45 -22.62
N TRP A 272 -3.75 -3.60 -23.29
CA TRP A 272 -4.22 -4.81 -22.62
C TRP A 272 -3.19 -5.38 -21.64
N ALA A 273 -1.94 -5.54 -22.07
CA ALA A 273 -0.87 -6.08 -21.24
C ALA A 273 -0.52 -5.14 -20.06
N LEU A 274 -0.52 -3.82 -20.28
CA LEU A 274 -0.31 -2.83 -19.23
C LEU A 274 -1.45 -2.83 -18.20
N ALA A 275 -2.70 -3.00 -18.62
CA ALA A 275 -3.83 -3.14 -17.70
C ALA A 275 -3.68 -4.38 -16.82
N VAL A 276 -3.38 -5.54 -17.41
CA VAL A 276 -3.12 -6.77 -16.67
C VAL A 276 -1.92 -6.60 -15.74
N TRP A 277 -0.85 -5.97 -16.20
CA TRP A 277 0.34 -5.66 -15.41
C TRP A 277 0.00 -4.82 -14.17
N HIS A 278 -0.66 -3.68 -14.34
CA HIS A 278 -1.06 -2.82 -13.22
C HIS A 278 -1.95 -3.58 -12.23
N LEU A 279 -2.90 -4.40 -12.69
CA LEU A 279 -3.75 -5.20 -11.80
C LEU A 279 -2.98 -6.28 -11.03
N LEU A 280 -1.95 -6.88 -11.64
CA LEU A 280 -1.12 -7.91 -10.99
C LEU A 280 -0.26 -7.36 -9.85
N ARG A 281 0.26 -6.13 -9.98
CA ARG A 281 1.33 -5.64 -9.09
C ARG A 281 1.20 -4.21 -8.59
N GLY A 282 0.16 -3.49 -8.98
CA GLY A 282 0.00 -2.06 -8.75
C GLY A 282 0.45 -1.23 -9.95
N ARG A 283 -0.15 -0.06 -10.10
CA ARG A 283 0.25 0.99 -11.07
C ARG A 283 1.50 1.74 -10.59
N LEU A 284 1.70 1.80 -9.29
CA LEU A 284 2.79 2.51 -8.64
C LEU A 284 3.77 1.53 -8.00
N VAL A 285 5.05 1.94 -7.95
CA VAL A 285 6.08 1.18 -7.22
C VAL A 285 5.87 1.40 -5.72
N ARG A 286 5.47 0.38 -4.98
CA ARG A 286 5.26 0.45 -3.53
C ARG A 286 6.42 1.18 -2.82
N ASN A 287 7.65 0.72 -3.00
CA ASN A 287 8.80 1.24 -2.25
C ASN A 287 9.18 2.70 -2.59
N ALA A 288 8.68 3.27 -3.70
CA ALA A 288 8.87 4.68 -4.03
C ALA A 288 7.88 5.60 -3.29
N HIS A 289 6.74 5.05 -2.83
CA HIS A 289 5.63 5.81 -2.26
C HIS A 289 5.34 5.45 -0.80
N GLU A 290 5.32 4.16 -0.47
CA GLU A 290 5.14 3.62 0.88
C GLU A 290 6.21 2.56 1.15
N PRO A 291 7.45 2.97 1.51
CA PRO A 291 8.56 2.05 1.74
C PRO A 291 8.22 0.96 2.76
N LEU A 292 8.30 -0.30 2.33
CA LEU A 292 8.17 -1.46 3.19
C LEU A 292 9.56 -2.00 3.48
N TRP A 293 10.03 -1.88 4.72
CA TRP A 293 11.28 -2.53 5.11
C TRP A 293 11.08 -4.05 5.14
N GLN A 294 11.99 -4.82 4.55
CA GLN A 294 11.90 -6.28 4.52
C GLN A 294 13.16 -6.89 5.12
N ALA A 295 12.99 -7.84 6.04
CA ALA A 295 14.09 -8.67 6.49
C ALA A 295 14.65 -9.49 5.30
N PRO A 296 15.98 -9.64 5.15
CA PRO A 296 16.60 -10.28 3.98
C PRO A 296 16.02 -11.64 3.58
N GLN A 297 15.58 -12.43 4.56
CA GLN A 297 15.06 -13.79 4.37
C GLN A 297 13.58 -13.84 3.96
N THR A 298 12.89 -12.71 3.82
CA THR A 298 11.42 -12.65 3.62
C THR A 298 10.97 -12.16 2.24
N ARG A 299 11.91 -12.03 1.28
CA ARG A 299 11.60 -11.52 -0.07
C ARG A 299 10.77 -12.53 -0.87
N PRO A 300 9.58 -12.15 -1.38
CA PRO A 300 8.81 -13.03 -2.25
C PRO A 300 9.51 -13.25 -3.60
N SER A 301 9.31 -14.42 -4.21
CA SER A 301 9.98 -14.86 -5.44
C SER A 301 9.06 -14.89 -6.67
N THR A 302 7.96 -14.13 -6.67
CA THR A 302 6.97 -14.15 -7.76
C THR A 302 7.46 -13.36 -8.97
N ASP A 303 7.68 -14.05 -10.10
CA ASP A 303 7.93 -13.40 -11.39
C ASP A 303 6.61 -12.90 -12.00
N ALA A 304 6.39 -11.59 -11.90
CA ALA A 304 5.21 -10.94 -12.47
C ALA A 304 5.16 -11.04 -14.00
N GLY A 305 6.31 -11.14 -14.68
CA GLY A 305 6.39 -11.29 -16.13
C GLY A 305 5.83 -12.64 -16.59
N VAL A 306 6.19 -13.72 -15.89
CA VAL A 306 5.65 -15.06 -16.15
C VAL A 306 4.13 -15.10 -15.96
N GLN A 307 3.61 -14.49 -14.88
CA GLN A 307 2.16 -14.43 -14.65
C GLN A 307 1.42 -13.62 -15.72
N LEU A 308 1.99 -12.49 -16.15
CA LEU A 308 1.44 -11.70 -17.23
C LEU A 308 1.33 -12.55 -18.50
N LEU A 309 2.45 -13.12 -18.96
CA LEU A 309 2.49 -13.93 -20.18
C LEU A 309 1.50 -15.10 -20.13
N ALA A 310 1.40 -15.79 -18.99
CA ALA A 310 0.45 -16.88 -18.79
C ALA A 310 -1.01 -16.40 -18.93
N LEU A 311 -1.37 -15.25 -18.33
CA LEU A 311 -2.72 -14.70 -18.43
C LEU A 311 -3.07 -14.24 -19.84
N LEU A 312 -2.14 -13.58 -20.54
CA LEU A 312 -2.35 -13.13 -21.92
C LEU A 312 -2.48 -14.31 -22.87
N ALA A 313 -1.64 -15.33 -22.74
CA ALA A 313 -1.71 -16.54 -23.56
C ALA A 313 -3.05 -17.28 -23.34
N ALA A 314 -3.42 -17.53 -22.08
CA ALA A 314 -4.62 -18.29 -21.72
C ALA A 314 -5.94 -17.62 -22.15
N HIS A 315 -5.97 -16.28 -22.26
CA HIS A 315 -7.20 -15.53 -22.55
C HIS A 315 -7.08 -14.66 -23.81
N SER A 316 -6.22 -15.03 -24.76
CA SER A 316 -6.07 -14.27 -26.02
C SER A 316 -7.38 -14.12 -26.81
N SER A 317 -8.28 -15.10 -26.75
CA SER A 317 -9.61 -14.98 -27.36
C SER A 317 -10.61 -14.14 -26.54
N GLN A 318 -10.36 -13.91 -25.25
CA GLN A 318 -11.26 -13.29 -24.28
C GLN A 318 -10.51 -12.25 -23.42
N PRO A 319 -10.14 -11.08 -23.96
CA PRO A 319 -9.27 -10.12 -23.27
C PRO A 319 -9.85 -9.62 -21.94
N ALA A 320 -11.18 -9.51 -21.83
CA ALA A 320 -11.87 -9.18 -20.58
C ALA A 320 -11.63 -10.21 -19.46
N ALA A 321 -11.46 -11.50 -19.81
CA ALA A 321 -11.19 -12.56 -18.84
C ALA A 321 -9.76 -12.46 -18.27
N ALA A 322 -8.76 -12.09 -19.07
CA ALA A 322 -7.41 -11.78 -18.55
C ALA A 322 -7.45 -10.62 -17.54
N VAL A 323 -8.16 -9.53 -17.87
CA VAL A 323 -8.33 -8.38 -16.97
C VAL A 323 -9.03 -8.82 -15.67
N ALA A 324 -10.10 -9.61 -15.76
CA ALA A 324 -10.79 -10.14 -14.59
C ALA A 324 -9.89 -11.03 -13.71
N ALA A 325 -9.13 -11.95 -14.31
CA ALA A 325 -8.22 -12.84 -13.59
C ALA A 325 -7.01 -12.10 -12.97
N ALA A 326 -6.64 -10.94 -13.54
CA ALA A 326 -5.58 -10.10 -13.03
C ALA A 326 -5.99 -9.27 -11.80
N ARG A 327 -7.28 -9.12 -11.49
CA ARG A 327 -7.76 -8.43 -10.27
C ARG A 327 -7.49 -9.27 -9.02
N PRO A 328 -6.94 -8.69 -7.92
CA PRO A 328 -6.75 -9.41 -6.66
C PRO A 328 -7.98 -10.21 -6.23
N ALA A 329 -7.83 -11.53 -6.07
CA ALA A 329 -8.88 -12.43 -5.61
C ALA A 329 -9.06 -12.35 -4.08
N LEU A 330 -9.37 -11.15 -3.59
CA LEU A 330 -9.55 -10.85 -2.16
C LEU A 330 -10.93 -10.20 -1.94
N PRO A 331 -11.74 -10.66 -0.97
CA PRO A 331 -13.06 -10.08 -0.70
C PRO A 331 -13.03 -8.56 -0.49
N ALA A 332 -11.98 -8.06 0.18
CA ALA A 332 -11.78 -6.63 0.36
C ALA A 332 -11.64 -5.89 -0.97
N TYR A 333 -10.88 -6.43 -1.93
CA TYR A 333 -10.68 -5.79 -3.23
C TYR A 333 -11.99 -5.68 -4.01
N SER A 334 -12.78 -6.76 -4.09
CA SER A 334 -14.06 -6.74 -4.79
C SER A 334 -15.04 -5.78 -4.15
N ALA A 335 -15.17 -5.78 -2.82
CA ALA A 335 -16.10 -4.91 -2.12
C ALA A 335 -15.74 -3.42 -2.26
N LEU A 336 -14.44 -3.08 -2.21
CA LEU A 336 -13.96 -1.71 -2.43
C LEU A 336 -14.20 -1.25 -3.86
N ARG A 337 -13.94 -2.12 -4.85
CA ARG A 337 -14.20 -1.85 -6.27
C ARG A 337 -15.69 -1.61 -6.53
N ASP A 338 -16.55 -2.48 -6.01
CA ASP A 338 -18.00 -2.35 -6.15
C ASP A 338 -18.52 -1.07 -5.47
N THR A 339 -17.92 -0.69 -4.35
CA THR A 339 -18.26 0.56 -3.64
C THR A 339 -17.78 1.78 -4.42
N LEU A 340 -16.59 1.73 -5.02
CA LEU A 340 -16.08 2.81 -5.87
C LEU A 340 -16.92 3.00 -7.13
N ALA A 341 -17.37 1.92 -7.76
CA ALA A 341 -18.23 1.94 -8.93
C ALA A 341 -19.59 2.62 -8.67
N ARG A 342 -20.17 2.39 -7.47
CA ARG A 342 -21.46 2.98 -7.08
C ARG A 342 -21.38 4.39 -6.51
N LEU A 343 -20.21 4.84 -6.06
CA LEU A 343 -20.04 6.14 -5.43
C LEU A 343 -19.82 7.23 -6.49
N PRO A 344 -20.79 8.10 -6.83
CA PRO A 344 -20.58 9.16 -7.80
C PRO A 344 -19.48 10.13 -7.34
N ALA A 345 -18.73 10.69 -8.30
CA ALA A 345 -17.71 11.72 -8.00
C ALA A 345 -18.35 13.01 -7.49
N HIS A 346 -19.49 13.38 -8.06
CA HIS A 346 -20.25 14.58 -7.72
C HIS A 346 -21.74 14.21 -7.56
N PRO A 347 -22.16 13.58 -6.44
CA PRO A 347 -23.56 13.31 -6.20
C PRO A 347 -24.36 14.61 -6.14
N GLU A 348 -25.46 14.66 -6.88
CA GLU A 348 -26.42 15.76 -6.82
C GLU A 348 -26.95 15.95 -5.40
N GLY A 349 -27.06 17.21 -4.96
CA GLY A 349 -27.59 17.56 -3.64
C GLY A 349 -26.65 17.28 -2.45
N TRP A 350 -25.44 16.74 -2.67
CA TRP A 350 -24.50 16.58 -1.56
C TRP A 350 -23.99 17.94 -1.08
N THR A 351 -24.21 18.22 0.21
CA THR A 351 -23.70 19.42 0.89
C THR A 351 -23.10 19.01 2.23
N ALA A 352 -22.02 19.69 2.63
CA ALA A 352 -21.41 19.48 3.94
C ALA A 352 -22.35 20.00 5.05
N LEU A 353 -22.43 19.25 6.16
CA LEU A 353 -23.17 19.67 7.34
C LEU A 353 -22.44 20.85 8.01
N PRO A 354 -23.15 21.92 8.41
CA PRO A 354 -22.51 23.04 9.09
C PRO A 354 -22.01 22.62 10.48
N PRO A 355 -20.94 23.28 10.99
CA PRO A 355 -20.48 23.07 12.35
C PRO A 355 -21.54 23.49 13.38
N GLY A 356 -21.44 22.95 14.60
CA GLY A 356 -22.35 23.30 15.67
C GLY A 356 -22.10 22.50 16.94
N LYS A 357 -22.99 22.65 17.92
CA LYS A 357 -22.95 21.91 19.19
C LYS A 357 -23.12 20.40 18.96
N LEU A 358 -22.71 19.59 19.94
CA LEU A 358 -22.94 18.14 19.93
C LEU A 358 -24.44 17.87 19.85
N LEU A 359 -24.83 16.94 18.98
CA LEU A 359 -26.22 16.50 18.85
C LEU A 359 -26.40 15.14 19.52
N HIS A 360 -27.32 15.08 20.49
CA HIS A 360 -27.64 13.90 21.29
C HIS A 360 -29.02 13.34 20.93
N PRO A 361 -29.25 12.03 21.19
CA PRO A 361 -30.55 11.42 20.99
C PRO A 361 -31.71 12.24 21.59
N GLY A 362 -32.69 12.59 20.77
CA GLY A 362 -33.87 13.36 21.17
C GLY A 362 -33.81 14.86 20.90
N ASP A 363 -32.64 15.42 20.56
CA ASP A 363 -32.48 16.85 20.25
C ASP A 363 -33.30 17.29 19.03
N LEU A 364 -33.65 18.58 18.99
CA LEU A 364 -34.19 19.26 17.81
C LEU A 364 -33.11 20.17 17.22
N ASP A 365 -32.74 19.95 15.96
CA ASP A 365 -31.69 20.75 15.32
C ASP A 365 -31.90 20.82 13.80
N PRO A 366 -31.74 21.99 13.16
CA PRO A 366 -31.93 22.16 11.72
C PRO A 366 -30.97 21.29 10.86
N ARG A 367 -29.84 20.85 11.42
CA ARG A 367 -28.89 19.96 10.75
C ARG A 367 -29.42 18.54 10.56
N VAL A 368 -30.46 18.14 11.30
CA VAL A 368 -30.98 16.76 11.29
C VAL A 368 -31.52 16.36 9.92
N THR A 369 -32.22 17.26 9.22
CA THR A 369 -32.75 16.96 7.88
C THR A 369 -31.61 16.64 6.90
N ALA A 370 -30.56 17.45 6.89
CA ALA A 370 -29.38 17.20 6.05
C ALA A 370 -28.61 15.93 6.49
N LEU A 371 -28.54 15.65 7.80
CA LEU A 371 -27.91 14.43 8.33
C LEU A 371 -28.64 13.17 7.84
N ARG A 372 -29.99 13.18 7.83
CA ARG A 372 -30.80 12.08 7.30
C ARG A 372 -30.52 11.83 5.83
N GLN A 373 -30.48 12.89 5.02
CA GLN A 373 -30.18 12.80 3.60
C GLN A 373 -28.78 12.21 3.35
N GLN A 374 -27.76 12.68 4.08
CA GLN A 374 -26.41 12.12 3.96
C GLN A 374 -26.35 10.64 4.37
N LEU A 375 -26.93 10.27 5.52
CA LEU A 375 -26.94 8.87 5.98
C LEU A 375 -27.77 7.96 5.06
N TYR A 376 -28.82 8.48 4.43
CA TYR A 376 -29.55 7.75 3.39
C TYR A 376 -28.68 7.53 2.13
N HIS A 377 -28.02 8.59 1.64
CA HIS A 377 -27.15 8.51 0.47
C HIS A 377 -25.98 7.53 0.67
N TYR A 378 -25.46 7.41 1.89
CA TYR A 378 -24.41 6.44 2.23
C TYR A 378 -24.94 5.03 2.60
N GLY A 379 -26.26 4.82 2.57
CA GLY A 379 -26.87 3.53 2.89
C GLY A 379 -26.83 3.17 4.38
N ASP A 380 -26.58 4.16 5.24
CA ASP A 380 -26.66 4.03 6.70
C ASP A 380 -28.09 4.09 7.21
N LEU A 381 -28.96 4.86 6.56
CA LEU A 381 -30.37 5.00 6.90
C LEU A 381 -31.23 4.28 5.84
N ALA A 382 -31.92 3.21 6.23
CA ALA A 382 -32.90 2.56 5.38
C ALA A 382 -34.23 3.31 5.46
N THR A 383 -34.83 3.61 4.31
CA THR A 383 -36.18 4.18 4.21
C THR A 383 -36.83 3.76 2.90
N ASP A 384 -38.15 3.56 2.92
CA ASP A 384 -38.95 3.30 1.73
C ASP A 384 -39.24 4.66 1.04
N GLY A 385 -38.28 5.16 0.25
CA GLY A 385 -38.38 6.43 -0.45
C GLY A 385 -37.57 7.57 0.19
N THR A 386 -38.09 8.80 0.17
CA THR A 386 -37.37 9.97 0.68
C THR A 386 -37.31 9.96 2.21
N PRO A 387 -36.14 10.23 2.84
CA PRO A 387 -36.05 10.34 4.28
C PRO A 387 -37.03 11.40 4.83
N PRO A 388 -37.67 11.15 5.99
CA PRO A 388 -38.63 12.09 6.56
C PRO A 388 -37.98 13.44 6.85
N ASP A 389 -38.64 14.52 6.43
CA ASP A 389 -38.24 15.90 6.74
C ASP A 389 -38.62 16.23 8.19
N SER A 390 -37.75 15.83 9.12
CA SER A 390 -37.92 16.00 10.56
C SER A 390 -36.63 16.49 11.19
N MET A 391 -36.73 17.57 11.96
CA MET A 391 -35.62 18.13 12.73
C MET A 391 -35.31 17.37 14.03
N ARG A 392 -36.08 16.33 14.37
CA ARG A 392 -35.88 15.55 15.60
C ARG A 392 -34.84 14.47 15.38
N TYR A 393 -33.85 14.39 16.27
CA TYR A 393 -32.87 13.32 16.27
C TYR A 393 -33.44 12.05 16.91
N ASP A 394 -34.20 11.28 16.13
CA ASP A 394 -34.92 10.10 16.60
C ASP A 394 -34.07 8.81 16.68
N ALA A 395 -34.66 7.76 17.24
CA ALA A 395 -33.99 6.46 17.43
C ALA A 395 -33.51 5.82 16.12
N ALA A 396 -34.25 6.00 15.01
CA ALA A 396 -33.86 5.46 13.71
C ALA A 396 -32.59 6.14 13.19
N LEU A 397 -32.51 7.47 13.32
CA LEU A 397 -31.33 8.23 12.92
C LEU A 397 -30.14 7.98 13.85
N VAL A 398 -30.36 7.79 15.15
CA VAL A 398 -29.31 7.38 16.10
C VAL A 398 -28.72 6.03 15.70
N ALA A 399 -29.56 5.05 15.37
CA ALA A 399 -29.09 3.74 14.89
C ALA A 399 -28.32 3.86 13.56
N ALA A 400 -28.77 4.71 12.64
CA ALA A 400 -28.05 5.01 11.39
C ALA A 400 -26.70 5.66 11.64
N LEU A 401 -26.62 6.64 12.54
CA LEU A 401 -25.34 7.28 12.87
C LEU A 401 -24.38 6.31 13.55
N ARG A 402 -24.86 5.39 14.41
CA ARG A 402 -24.02 4.35 15.01
C ARG A 402 -23.41 3.41 13.96
N ARG A 403 -24.20 3.01 12.95
CA ARG A 403 -23.69 2.24 11.80
C ARG A 403 -22.62 3.02 11.07
N PHE A 404 -22.85 4.31 10.80
CA PHE A 404 -21.90 5.20 10.17
C PHE A 404 -20.60 5.29 10.98
N GLN A 405 -20.71 5.60 12.26
CA GLN A 405 -19.56 5.72 13.15
C GLN A 405 -18.73 4.43 13.19
N TYR A 406 -19.38 3.27 13.30
CA TYR A 406 -18.72 1.97 13.23
C TYR A 406 -17.94 1.78 11.93
N ARG A 407 -18.59 1.98 10.77
CA ARG A 407 -17.93 1.85 9.46
C ARG A 407 -16.87 2.92 9.20
N HIS A 408 -16.83 3.96 10.03
CA HIS A 408 -15.81 4.99 9.96
C HIS A 408 -14.71 4.86 11.03
N GLY A 409 -14.67 3.76 11.78
CA GLY A 409 -13.69 3.54 12.84
C GLY A 409 -13.80 4.54 14.00
N LEU A 410 -14.99 5.08 14.23
CA LEU A 410 -15.31 6.01 15.30
C LEU A 410 -16.01 5.28 16.46
N ALA A 411 -16.15 5.96 17.60
CA ALA A 411 -16.99 5.46 18.68
C ALA A 411 -18.45 5.44 18.21
N ALA A 412 -19.10 4.28 18.26
CA ALA A 412 -20.48 4.09 17.81
C ALA A 412 -21.49 4.46 18.92
N ASP A 413 -21.38 5.68 19.44
CA ASP A 413 -22.22 6.19 20.54
C ASP A 413 -23.57 6.75 20.07
N GLY A 414 -23.68 7.11 18.78
CA GLY A 414 -24.85 7.78 18.22
C GLY A 414 -24.92 9.27 18.58
N VAL A 415 -23.77 9.90 18.84
CA VAL A 415 -23.65 11.35 19.08
C VAL A 415 -22.96 12.00 17.89
N LEU A 416 -23.55 13.07 17.33
CA LEU A 416 -22.89 13.87 16.29
C LEU A 416 -21.88 14.83 16.94
N GLY A 417 -20.70 14.31 17.24
CA GLY A 417 -19.55 15.10 17.69
C GLY A 417 -18.67 15.61 16.55
N PRO A 418 -17.63 16.44 16.86
CA PRO A 418 -16.74 17.02 15.84
C PRO A 418 -16.06 16.00 14.93
N ARG A 419 -15.69 14.82 15.47
CA ARG A 419 -15.04 13.75 14.70
C ARG A 419 -16.00 13.07 13.74
N THR A 420 -17.23 12.80 14.18
CA THR A 420 -18.29 12.24 13.33
C THR A 420 -18.70 13.23 12.25
N LEU A 421 -18.83 14.52 12.60
CA LEU A 421 -19.08 15.59 11.64
C LEU A 421 -17.96 15.68 10.59
N ALA A 422 -16.69 15.65 11.01
CA ALA A 422 -15.55 15.65 10.10
C ALA A 422 -15.55 14.43 9.15
N ALA A 423 -15.97 13.26 9.63
CA ALA A 423 -16.12 12.07 8.78
C ALA A 423 -17.27 12.20 7.78
N LEU A 424 -18.43 12.70 8.22
CA LEU A 424 -19.58 12.97 7.35
C LEU A 424 -19.24 13.97 6.25
N ASN A 425 -18.51 15.04 6.60
CA ASN A 425 -18.12 16.11 5.70
C ASN A 425 -16.94 15.78 4.78
N GLN A 426 -16.38 14.56 4.83
CA GLN A 426 -15.45 14.12 3.79
C GLN A 426 -16.19 14.04 2.45
N SER A 427 -15.71 14.81 1.48
CA SER A 427 -16.32 14.89 0.15
C SER A 427 -16.39 13.52 -0.52
N PRO A 428 -17.37 13.29 -1.40
CA PRO A 428 -17.46 12.07 -2.21
C PRO A 428 -16.16 11.78 -2.97
N GLN A 429 -15.54 12.83 -3.53
CA GLN A 429 -14.24 12.73 -4.21
C GLN A 429 -13.12 12.24 -3.27
N THR A 430 -13.01 12.79 -2.06
CA THR A 430 -12.02 12.33 -1.06
C THR A 430 -12.26 10.87 -0.66
N ARG A 431 -13.52 10.43 -0.60
CA ARG A 431 -13.85 9.02 -0.33
C ARG A 431 -13.45 8.11 -1.50
N ARG A 432 -13.70 8.54 -2.75
CA ARG A 432 -13.24 7.84 -3.96
C ARG A 432 -11.72 7.71 -3.99
N GLU A 433 -11.00 8.78 -3.64
CA GLU A 433 -9.54 8.77 -3.54
C GLU A 433 -9.06 7.76 -2.49
N ARG A 434 -9.67 7.74 -1.29
CA ARG A 434 -9.33 6.73 -0.27
C ARG A 434 -9.58 5.30 -0.75
N LEU A 435 -10.69 5.05 -1.45
CA LEU A 435 -10.98 3.75 -2.04
C LEU A 435 -9.93 3.36 -3.09
N ALA A 436 -9.61 4.25 -4.04
CA ALA A 436 -8.62 4.03 -5.08
C ALA A 436 -7.21 3.76 -4.52
N VAL A 437 -6.80 4.52 -3.50
CA VAL A 437 -5.54 4.32 -2.78
C VAL A 437 -5.48 2.93 -2.14
N ASN A 438 -6.56 2.47 -1.50
CA ASN A 438 -6.53 1.14 -0.89
C ASN A 438 -6.63 0.02 -1.94
N LEU A 439 -7.35 0.22 -3.06
CA LEU A 439 -7.30 -0.70 -4.20
C LEU A 439 -5.87 -0.87 -4.72
N GLU A 440 -5.07 0.21 -4.76
CA GLU A 440 -3.64 0.14 -5.08
C GLU A 440 -2.85 -0.68 -4.05
N ARG A 441 -3.04 -0.43 -2.75
CA ARG A 441 -2.41 -1.22 -1.68
C ARG A 441 -2.76 -2.71 -1.75
N TRP A 442 -4.00 -3.04 -2.13
CA TRP A 442 -4.42 -4.43 -2.34
C TRP A 442 -3.78 -5.09 -3.55
N ARG A 443 -3.47 -4.33 -4.62
CA ARG A 443 -2.66 -4.83 -5.75
C ARG A 443 -1.22 -5.10 -5.35
N TRP A 444 -0.61 -4.26 -4.50
CA TRP A 444 0.71 -4.57 -3.92
C TRP A 444 0.69 -5.85 -3.08
N ARG A 445 -0.36 -6.08 -2.30
CA ARG A 445 -0.54 -7.30 -1.51
C ARG A 445 -0.74 -8.55 -2.36
N ARG A 446 -1.35 -8.43 -3.55
CA ARG A 446 -1.39 -9.51 -4.54
C ARG A 446 0.01 -9.88 -5.02
N ALA A 447 0.85 -8.89 -5.35
CA ALA A 447 2.22 -9.15 -5.79
C ALA A 447 3.12 -9.72 -4.69
N GLU A 448 2.84 -9.38 -3.42
CA GLU A 448 3.58 -9.86 -2.25
C GLU A 448 2.68 -10.67 -1.28
N PRO A 449 2.22 -11.88 -1.64
CA PRO A 449 1.30 -12.64 -0.80
C PRO A 449 1.82 -12.89 0.63
N PHE A 450 0.86 -12.94 1.55
CA PHE A 450 1.11 -13.21 2.97
C PHE A 450 0.02 -14.15 3.53
N PRO A 451 -0.02 -15.43 3.10
CA PRO A 451 -1.09 -16.36 3.47
C PRO A 451 -1.03 -16.79 4.95
N ASP A 452 0.17 -16.86 5.52
CA ASP A 452 0.43 -17.39 6.86
C ASP A 452 1.27 -16.42 7.68
N GLY A 453 0.99 -16.35 8.99
CA GLY A 453 1.74 -15.54 9.94
C GLY A 453 0.93 -14.41 10.56
N VAL A 454 1.62 -13.47 11.20
CA VAL A 454 1.02 -12.36 11.94
C VAL A 454 0.85 -11.15 11.03
N LEU A 455 -0.37 -10.68 10.85
CA LEU A 455 -0.68 -9.47 10.11
C LEU A 455 -1.13 -8.37 11.06
N VAL A 456 -0.50 -7.20 11.00
CA VAL A 456 -0.91 -6.01 11.73
C VAL A 456 -1.44 -4.98 10.72
N ASP A 457 -2.73 -4.67 10.83
CA ASP A 457 -3.35 -3.53 10.17
C ASP A 457 -3.16 -2.30 11.07
N ILE A 458 -2.23 -1.43 10.70
CA ILE A 458 -1.84 -0.27 11.50
C ILE A 458 -2.97 0.76 11.58
N ALA A 459 -3.59 1.09 10.44
CA ALA A 459 -4.69 2.05 10.39
C ALA A 459 -5.97 1.48 11.03
N GLY A 460 -6.17 0.17 10.91
CA GLY A 460 -7.22 -0.56 11.62
C GLY A 460 -7.00 -0.75 13.12
N ALA A 461 -5.77 -0.55 13.60
CA ALA A 461 -5.35 -0.91 14.95
C ALA A 461 -5.88 -2.31 15.33
N ARG A 462 -5.59 -3.28 14.45
CA ARG A 462 -6.01 -4.69 14.52
C ARG A 462 -4.82 -5.60 14.18
N ILE A 463 -4.81 -6.78 14.78
CA ILE A 463 -3.85 -7.85 14.49
C ILE A 463 -4.59 -9.14 14.17
N GLU A 464 -4.04 -9.93 13.25
CA GLU A 464 -4.57 -11.23 12.87
C GLU A 464 -3.43 -12.26 12.83
N LEU A 465 -3.67 -13.46 13.34
CA LEU A 465 -2.87 -14.63 13.00
C LEU A 465 -3.55 -15.34 11.85
N ARG A 466 -2.86 -15.48 10.72
CA ARG A 466 -3.38 -16.08 9.50
C ARG A 466 -2.82 -17.47 9.26
N GLN A 467 -3.66 -18.34 8.72
CA GLN A 467 -3.30 -19.67 8.24
C GLN A 467 -4.07 -19.96 6.94
N GLY A 468 -3.38 -20.36 5.87
CA GLY A 468 -3.99 -20.64 4.57
C GLY A 468 -4.73 -19.44 3.97
N GLY A 469 -4.30 -18.22 4.26
CA GLY A 469 -4.96 -16.99 3.83
C GLY A 469 -6.23 -16.62 4.61
N ARG A 470 -6.55 -17.32 5.71
CA ARG A 470 -7.72 -17.02 6.56
C ARG A 470 -7.28 -16.62 7.97
N PRO A 471 -8.01 -15.71 8.65
CA PRO A 471 -7.72 -15.38 10.04
C PRO A 471 -8.11 -16.56 10.95
N ARG A 472 -7.15 -17.08 11.72
CA ARG A 472 -7.35 -18.08 12.80
C ARG A 472 -7.67 -17.40 14.13
N TRP A 473 -7.09 -16.23 14.37
CA TRP A 473 -7.27 -15.44 15.59
C TRP A 473 -7.09 -13.96 15.28
N ARG A 474 -7.80 -13.09 16.01
CA ARG A 474 -7.75 -11.63 15.85
C ARG A 474 -7.87 -10.91 17.18
N ALA A 475 -7.24 -9.75 17.28
CA ALA A 475 -7.38 -8.86 18.44
C ALA A 475 -7.19 -7.39 18.05
N ARG A 476 -7.48 -6.49 18.98
CA ARG A 476 -7.17 -5.06 18.85
C ARG A 476 -5.71 -4.79 19.16
N THR A 477 -5.17 -3.74 18.55
CA THR A 477 -3.82 -3.25 18.84
C THR A 477 -3.83 -1.78 19.27
N GLN A 478 -2.75 -1.33 19.91
CA GLN A 478 -2.41 0.08 20.02
C GLN A 478 -1.12 0.34 19.24
N VAL A 479 -1.16 1.29 18.32
CA VAL A 479 -0.07 1.61 17.38
C VAL A 479 0.58 2.95 17.71
N GLY A 480 1.62 3.32 16.96
CA GLY A 480 2.35 4.56 17.11
C GLY A 480 1.45 5.79 16.96
N THR A 481 1.72 6.84 17.72
CA THR A 481 1.17 8.19 17.50
C THR A 481 1.59 8.74 16.12
N PRO A 482 0.87 9.74 15.56
CA PRO A 482 1.30 10.38 14.31
C PRO A 482 2.73 10.96 14.36
N GLN A 483 3.19 11.41 15.54
CA GLN A 483 4.54 11.93 15.74
C GLN A 483 5.61 10.83 15.84
N ARG A 484 5.20 9.58 16.12
CA ARG A 484 6.06 8.40 16.27
C ARG A 484 5.38 7.20 15.61
N PRO A 485 5.25 7.20 14.28
CA PRO A 485 4.43 6.23 13.57
C PRO A 485 5.02 4.83 13.67
N THR A 486 4.15 3.82 13.71
CA THR A 486 4.55 2.42 13.52
C THR A 486 5.03 2.24 12.07
N PRO A 487 6.24 1.70 11.84
CA PRO A 487 6.79 1.51 10.50
C PRO A 487 6.08 0.40 9.73
N LEU A 488 6.05 0.51 8.40
CA LEU A 488 5.68 -0.59 7.52
C LEU A 488 6.86 -1.56 7.45
N LEU A 489 6.64 -2.83 7.78
CA LEU A 489 7.70 -3.84 7.70
C LEU A 489 7.19 -5.25 7.44
N ARG A 490 8.07 -6.07 6.86
CA ARG A 490 7.96 -7.53 6.75
C ARG A 490 9.16 -8.16 7.43
N SER A 491 8.91 -9.08 8.36
CA SER A 491 9.95 -9.78 9.12
C SER A 491 9.45 -11.17 9.52
N ALA A 492 10.11 -11.81 10.47
CA ALA A 492 9.63 -13.03 11.10
C ALA A 492 9.92 -13.02 12.61
N VAL A 493 8.92 -13.41 13.41
CA VAL A 493 9.04 -13.57 14.86
C VAL A 493 9.96 -14.76 15.10
N LYS A 494 11.05 -14.51 15.83
CA LYS A 494 12.07 -15.52 16.14
C LYS A 494 12.00 -15.98 17.58
N ARG A 495 11.66 -15.08 18.51
CA ARG A 495 11.67 -15.36 19.94
C ARG A 495 10.63 -14.57 20.70
N LEU A 496 10.24 -15.12 21.84
CA LEU A 496 9.39 -14.48 22.83
C LEU A 496 10.23 -14.15 24.06
N THR A 497 10.21 -12.89 24.48
CA THR A 497 10.75 -12.49 25.78
C THR A 497 9.61 -12.52 26.79
N VAL A 498 9.62 -13.48 27.71
CA VAL A 498 8.64 -13.64 28.79
C VAL A 498 9.13 -12.89 30.03
N ASN A 499 8.22 -12.17 30.70
CA ASN A 499 8.51 -11.23 31.78
C ASN A 499 9.66 -10.29 31.40
N PRO A 500 9.53 -9.52 30.30
CA PRO A 500 10.61 -8.67 29.81
C PRO A 500 10.98 -7.58 30.82
N SER A 501 12.27 -7.30 30.97
CA SER A 501 12.69 -5.97 31.45
C SER A 501 12.49 -4.95 30.34
N TRP A 502 12.23 -3.71 30.71
CA TRP A 502 12.08 -2.61 29.77
C TRP A 502 13.25 -1.65 29.89
N VAL A 503 14.13 -1.66 28.89
CA VAL A 503 15.14 -0.62 28.72
C VAL A 503 14.54 0.51 27.91
N VAL A 504 14.55 1.72 28.47
CA VAL A 504 13.95 2.91 27.85
C VAL A 504 14.69 3.25 26.55
N PRO A 505 14.03 3.22 25.37
CA PRO A 505 14.67 3.56 24.11
C PRO A 505 15.19 5.00 24.11
N PRO A 506 16.29 5.31 23.40
CA PRO A 506 16.91 6.65 23.44
C PRO A 506 15.96 7.80 23.11
N THR A 507 15.02 7.58 22.20
CA THR A 507 14.01 8.59 21.83
C THR A 507 13.01 8.84 22.97
N ILE A 508 12.55 7.80 23.65
CA ILE A 508 11.64 7.94 24.81
C ILE A 508 12.39 8.56 25.99
N LEU A 509 13.64 8.14 26.22
CA LEU A 509 14.50 8.71 27.25
C LEU A 509 14.60 10.23 27.08
N ARG A 510 14.97 10.70 25.88
CA ARG A 510 15.17 12.13 25.62
C ARG A 510 13.88 12.95 25.60
N ARG A 511 12.80 12.42 25.02
CA ARG A 511 11.57 13.21 24.75
C ARG A 511 10.50 13.11 25.83
N ASP A 512 10.50 12.03 26.62
CA ASP A 512 9.43 11.75 27.56
C ASP A 512 10.00 11.63 28.98
N THR A 513 10.96 10.72 29.18
CA THR A 513 11.43 10.35 30.53
C THR A 513 12.30 11.42 31.18
N LEU A 514 13.27 11.99 30.47
CA LEU A 514 14.12 13.05 31.04
C LEU A 514 13.33 14.33 31.35
N PRO A 515 12.39 14.81 30.51
CA PRO A 515 11.50 15.90 30.90
C PRO A 515 10.69 15.60 32.16
N ALA A 516 10.09 14.41 32.27
CA ALA A 516 9.32 14.02 33.46
C ALA A 516 10.21 13.94 34.71
N LEU A 517 11.39 13.36 34.59
CA LEU A 517 12.36 13.23 35.68
C LEU A 517 12.91 14.58 36.16
N ARG A 518 13.12 15.54 35.25
CA ARG A 518 13.56 16.90 35.61
C ARG A 518 12.45 17.68 36.31
N ALA A 519 11.19 17.39 35.98
CA ALA A 519 10.05 17.99 36.65
C ALA A 519 9.80 17.36 38.05
N ASP A 520 10.04 16.05 38.19
CA ASP A 520 9.87 15.31 39.43
C ASP A 520 11.02 14.30 39.65
N PRO A 521 11.97 14.59 40.55
CA PRO A 521 13.04 13.65 40.93
C PRO A 521 12.54 12.31 41.47
N GLY A 522 11.31 12.25 42.00
CA GLY A 522 10.66 11.02 42.48
C GLY A 522 10.19 10.09 41.36
N TYR A 523 10.29 10.51 40.10
CA TYR A 523 9.80 9.72 38.95
C TYR A 523 10.43 8.32 38.88
N LEU A 524 11.75 8.18 39.10
CA LEU A 524 12.42 6.88 38.96
C LEU A 524 11.97 5.88 40.02
N SER A 525 11.81 6.31 41.27
CA SER A 525 11.35 5.46 42.36
C SER A 525 9.87 5.09 42.19
N ALA A 526 9.02 6.04 41.79
CA ALA A 526 7.61 5.81 41.52
C ALA A 526 7.37 4.79 40.39
N HIS A 527 8.30 4.71 39.42
CA HIS A 527 8.24 3.78 38.29
C HIS A 527 9.16 2.56 38.45
N ALA A 528 9.77 2.37 39.62
CA ALA A 528 10.70 1.27 39.93
C ALA A 528 11.79 1.08 38.87
N MET A 529 12.43 2.18 38.46
CA MET A 529 13.46 2.18 37.43
C MET A 529 14.88 2.24 38.01
N GLU A 530 15.76 1.46 37.41
CA GLU A 530 17.19 1.45 37.66
C GLU A 530 17.91 2.33 36.64
N VAL A 531 19.01 2.94 37.07
CA VAL A 531 19.92 3.68 36.21
C VAL A 531 21.16 2.83 36.01
N LEU A 532 21.56 2.64 34.77
CA LEU A 532 22.71 1.85 34.39
C LEU A 532 23.69 2.72 33.60
N ASP A 533 24.98 2.44 33.68
CA ASP A 533 25.94 2.92 32.69
C ASP A 533 25.82 2.12 31.38
N LEU A 534 26.56 2.53 30.34
CA LEU A 534 26.58 1.83 29.06
C LEU A 534 27.15 0.40 29.14
N SER A 535 27.85 0.05 30.21
CA SER A 535 28.34 -1.31 30.47
C SER A 535 27.32 -2.19 31.23
N GLY A 536 26.17 -1.61 31.60
CA GLY A 536 25.09 -2.30 32.31
C GLY A 536 25.25 -2.32 33.84
N ARG A 537 26.21 -1.59 34.41
CA ARG A 537 26.37 -1.50 35.87
C ARG A 537 25.39 -0.50 36.45
N VAL A 538 24.79 -0.84 37.59
CA VAL A 538 23.86 0.05 38.30
C VAL A 538 24.60 1.25 38.84
N LEU A 539 24.07 2.44 38.57
CA LEU A 539 24.56 3.73 39.05
C LEU A 539 23.72 4.21 40.22
N ASP A 540 24.36 4.92 41.16
CA ASP A 540 23.66 5.65 42.20
C ASP A 540 23.00 6.90 41.60
N LEU A 541 21.70 7.07 41.86
CA LEU A 541 20.88 8.18 41.39
C LEU A 541 21.46 9.55 41.77
N ALA A 542 22.09 9.64 42.95
CA ALA A 542 22.68 10.88 43.47
C ALA A 542 23.92 11.33 42.67
N THR A 543 24.54 10.43 41.92
CA THR A 543 25.77 10.71 41.16
C THR A 543 25.51 11.20 39.74
N VAL A 544 24.25 11.19 39.28
CA VAL A 544 23.87 11.51 37.91
C VAL A 544 23.42 12.97 37.79
N ASP A 545 24.08 13.74 36.93
CA ASP A 545 23.59 15.06 36.52
C ASP A 545 22.37 14.90 35.60
N TRP A 546 21.16 15.04 36.12
CA TRP A 546 19.91 14.91 35.37
C TRP A 546 19.65 16.05 34.36
N ALA A 547 20.37 17.16 34.46
CA ALA A 547 20.34 18.20 33.43
C ALA A 547 21.09 17.71 32.18
N ARG A 548 22.23 17.03 32.36
CA ARG A 548 23.05 16.48 31.27
C ARG A 548 23.53 15.06 31.60
N PRO A 549 22.60 14.09 31.63
CA PRO A 549 22.95 12.72 31.97
C PRO A 549 23.83 12.20 30.84
N GLY A 550 25.03 11.72 31.17
CA GLY A 550 25.99 11.17 30.22
C GLY A 550 25.48 9.87 29.56
N GLY A 551 26.40 8.95 29.26
CA GLY A 551 26.03 7.63 28.74
C GLY A 551 25.32 6.77 29.79
N ILE A 552 23.99 6.90 29.88
CA ILE A 552 23.15 6.12 30.79
C ILE A 552 22.06 5.34 30.07
N MET A 553 21.56 4.30 30.72
CA MET A 553 20.37 3.54 30.33
C MET A 553 19.41 3.49 31.51
N LEU A 554 18.12 3.70 31.26
CA LEU A 554 17.08 3.47 32.27
C LEU A 554 16.44 2.11 32.02
N ARG A 555 16.35 1.29 33.06
CA ARG A 555 15.76 -0.04 32.99
C ARG A 555 14.70 -0.22 34.05
N GLN A 556 13.49 -0.56 33.64
CA GLN A 556 12.45 -1.06 34.53
C GLN A 556 12.51 -2.59 34.57
N ARG A 557 12.55 -3.16 35.77
CA ARG A 557 12.53 -4.61 35.97
C ARG A 557 11.18 -5.22 35.54
N PRO A 558 11.10 -6.54 35.34
CA PRO A 558 9.82 -7.21 35.10
C PRO A 558 8.84 -6.98 36.27
N GLY A 559 7.56 -6.79 35.96
CA GLY A 559 6.53 -6.58 36.97
C GLY A 559 5.19 -6.11 36.39
N PRO A 560 4.13 -6.03 37.21
CA PRO A 560 2.78 -5.68 36.74
C PRO A 560 2.66 -4.30 36.10
N SER A 561 3.49 -3.34 36.52
CA SER A 561 3.52 -1.98 35.97
C SER A 561 4.48 -1.81 34.79
N ASN A 562 5.15 -2.88 34.34
CA ASN A 562 6.11 -2.81 33.24
C ASN A 562 5.36 -2.48 31.92
N PRO A 563 5.76 -1.44 31.16
CA PRO A 563 5.10 -1.05 29.91
C PRO A 563 5.07 -2.12 28.81
N LEU A 564 5.95 -3.12 28.90
CA LEU A 564 5.99 -4.28 28.00
C LEU A 564 5.08 -5.43 28.44
N GLY A 565 4.42 -5.31 29.60
CA GLY A 565 3.57 -6.34 30.19
C GLY A 565 4.33 -7.65 30.44
N ARG A 566 3.66 -8.78 30.18
CA ARG A 566 4.16 -10.13 30.48
C ARG A 566 4.92 -10.78 29.32
N VAL A 567 4.76 -10.31 28.09
CA VAL A 567 5.41 -10.92 26.92
C VAL A 567 5.72 -9.89 25.82
N ALA A 568 6.88 -10.05 25.18
CA ALA A 568 7.26 -9.30 23.98
C ALA A 568 7.70 -10.27 22.86
N LEU A 569 7.13 -10.09 21.67
CA LEU A 569 7.43 -10.86 20.46
C LEU A 569 8.54 -10.13 19.70
N ARG A 570 9.69 -10.78 19.53
CA ARG A 570 10.88 -10.18 18.94
C ARG A 570 11.08 -10.67 17.50
N PHE A 571 11.37 -9.73 16.61
CA PHE A 571 11.68 -9.97 15.21
C PHE A 571 12.75 -8.96 14.74
N PRO A 572 13.65 -9.33 13.83
CA PRO A 572 14.67 -8.42 13.31
C PRO A 572 14.04 -7.20 12.63
N ASN A 573 14.52 -6.00 12.98
CA ASN A 573 14.19 -4.74 12.31
C ASN A 573 15.13 -3.61 12.78
N PRO A 574 15.38 -2.57 11.98
CA PRO A 574 16.24 -1.45 12.34
C PRO A 574 15.54 -0.39 13.20
N PHE A 575 14.25 -0.57 13.50
CA PHE A 575 13.42 0.46 14.14
C PHE A 575 13.27 0.25 15.65
N SER A 576 13.84 -0.81 16.22
CA SER A 576 13.61 -1.24 17.61
C SER A 576 12.13 -1.44 17.95
N VAL A 577 11.34 -1.88 16.97
CA VAL A 577 9.90 -2.15 17.09
C VAL A 577 9.66 -3.62 17.40
N TYR A 578 8.65 -3.90 18.23
CA TYR A 578 8.21 -5.25 18.58
C TYR A 578 6.71 -5.24 18.88
N LEU A 579 6.08 -6.43 18.89
CA LEU A 579 4.74 -6.60 19.46
C LEU A 579 4.88 -6.94 20.94
N HIS A 580 4.03 -6.40 21.79
CA HIS A 580 4.12 -6.70 23.22
C HIS A 580 2.78 -6.54 23.96
N ASP A 581 2.74 -7.10 25.16
CA ASP A 581 1.68 -6.90 26.13
C ASP A 581 1.71 -5.49 26.76
N THR A 582 0.70 -5.12 27.53
CA THR A 582 0.67 -3.85 28.25
C THR A 582 -0.21 -3.93 29.51
N PRO A 583 0.13 -3.22 30.59
CA PRO A 583 -0.79 -3.05 31.72
C PRO A 583 -2.01 -2.20 31.37
N ASN A 584 -1.94 -1.37 30.32
CA ASN A 584 -3.00 -0.44 29.93
C ASN A 584 -4.06 -1.10 29.02
N GLN A 585 -4.64 -2.19 29.50
CA GLN A 585 -5.63 -2.99 28.74
C GLN A 585 -6.91 -2.21 28.41
N GLN A 586 -7.31 -1.30 29.29
CA GLN A 586 -8.52 -0.49 29.09
C GLN A 586 -8.48 0.38 27.81
N LEU A 587 -7.28 0.74 27.32
CA LEU A 587 -7.12 1.56 26.12
C LEU A 587 -7.52 0.84 24.82
N PHE A 588 -7.63 -0.49 24.82
CA PHE A 588 -8.12 -1.24 23.66
C PHE A 588 -9.63 -1.05 23.41
N SER A 589 -10.40 -0.68 24.45
CA SER A 589 -11.82 -0.37 24.31
C SER A 589 -12.09 0.90 23.50
N GLY A 590 -11.11 1.80 23.41
CA GLY A 590 -11.23 3.07 22.72
C GLY A 590 -11.27 2.94 21.19
N ALA A 591 -12.01 3.85 20.55
CA ALA A 591 -11.99 3.99 19.09
C ALA A 591 -10.64 4.54 18.58
N HIS A 592 -9.95 5.35 19.37
CA HIS A 592 -8.62 5.86 19.06
C HIS A 592 -7.56 5.06 19.81
N ARG A 593 -6.70 4.36 19.07
CA ARG A 593 -5.69 3.44 19.63
C ARG A 593 -4.26 3.75 19.18
N SER A 594 -3.94 4.99 18.82
CA SER A 594 -2.58 5.41 18.49
C SER A 594 -1.91 6.06 19.70
N HIS A 595 -1.45 5.24 20.65
CA HIS A 595 -0.92 5.70 21.95
C HIS A 595 0.55 5.31 22.17
N SER A 596 1.19 4.64 21.21
CA SER A 596 2.54 4.12 21.37
C SER A 596 3.61 5.02 20.74
N SER A 597 4.87 4.67 20.99
CA SER A 597 6.06 5.31 20.42
C SER A 597 6.63 4.55 19.21
N GLY A 598 5.79 3.75 18.53
CA GLY A 598 6.14 3.00 17.32
C GLY A 598 5.94 1.49 17.47
N CYS A 599 6.16 0.92 18.66
CA CYS A 599 5.84 -0.48 18.97
C CYS A 599 4.33 -0.75 18.91
N VAL A 600 3.93 -2.02 18.85
CA VAL A 600 2.52 -2.39 18.78
C VAL A 600 2.14 -3.13 20.06
N ARG A 601 1.22 -2.56 20.84
CA ARG A 601 0.63 -3.26 21.99
C ARG A 601 -0.52 -4.14 21.52
N VAL A 602 -0.67 -5.32 22.10
CA VAL A 602 -1.69 -6.31 21.71
C VAL A 602 -2.62 -6.59 22.90
N GLU A 603 -3.93 -6.53 22.67
CA GLU A 603 -4.96 -6.69 23.72
C GLU A 603 -4.90 -8.03 24.45
N ASP A 604 -4.58 -9.09 23.72
CA ASP A 604 -4.42 -10.42 24.28
C ASP A 604 -3.11 -11.03 23.77
N ALA A 605 -2.01 -10.39 24.18
CA ALA A 605 -0.67 -10.74 23.77
C ALA A 605 -0.25 -12.15 24.25
N LEU A 606 -0.80 -12.62 25.37
CA LEU A 606 -0.52 -13.95 25.90
C LEU A 606 -1.15 -15.05 25.05
N THR A 607 -2.41 -14.89 24.63
CA THR A 607 -3.03 -15.85 23.68
C THR A 607 -2.27 -15.87 22.36
N LEU A 608 -1.83 -14.71 21.85
CA LEU A 608 -0.98 -14.67 20.68
C LEU A 608 0.34 -15.42 20.91
N ALA A 609 0.99 -15.24 22.07
CA ALA A 609 2.21 -15.97 22.40
C ALA A 609 2.00 -17.49 22.41
N HIS A 610 0.89 -17.99 22.97
CA HIS A 610 0.52 -19.42 22.91
C HIS A 610 0.38 -19.91 21.47
N HIS A 611 -0.37 -19.19 20.62
CA HIS A 611 -0.51 -19.56 19.22
C HIS A 611 0.81 -19.55 18.44
N LEU A 612 1.73 -18.64 18.77
CA LEU A 612 3.05 -18.58 18.14
C LEU A 612 3.96 -19.72 18.58
N VAL A 613 3.89 -20.15 19.85
CA VAL A 613 4.62 -21.33 20.31
C VAL A 613 4.10 -22.59 19.60
N GLU A 614 2.78 -22.75 19.46
CA GLU A 614 2.19 -23.85 18.69
C GLU A 614 2.64 -23.82 17.21
N THR A 615 2.52 -22.67 16.56
CA THR A 615 2.80 -22.51 15.12
C THR A 615 4.30 -22.62 14.83
N GLY A 616 5.13 -22.06 15.71
CA GLY A 616 6.58 -22.05 15.63
C GLY A 616 7.24 -23.32 16.16
N GLN A 617 6.48 -24.34 16.57
CA GLN A 617 6.97 -25.57 17.21
C GLN A 617 7.91 -25.30 18.40
N GLY A 618 7.57 -24.31 19.22
CA GLY A 618 8.20 -24.11 20.52
C GLY A 618 7.66 -25.09 21.55
N GLU A 619 8.40 -25.31 22.63
CA GLU A 619 7.94 -26.15 23.73
C GLU A 619 6.86 -25.43 24.56
N ALA A 620 5.61 -25.87 24.45
CA ALA A 620 4.47 -25.26 25.15
C ALA A 620 4.63 -25.22 26.68
N ASN A 621 5.20 -26.29 27.26
CA ASN A 621 5.51 -26.36 28.70
C ASN A 621 6.54 -25.29 29.13
N SER A 622 7.40 -24.87 28.21
CA SER A 622 8.43 -23.86 28.45
C SER A 622 7.85 -22.44 28.50
N LEU A 623 6.72 -22.16 27.83
CA LEU A 623 6.00 -20.89 27.98
C LEU A 623 5.26 -20.80 29.30
N HIS A 624 4.54 -21.85 29.70
CA HIS A 624 3.80 -21.88 30.96
C HIS A 624 4.74 -21.70 32.16
N SER A 625 5.79 -22.52 32.25
CA SER A 625 6.80 -22.41 33.31
C SER A 625 7.52 -21.06 33.33
N ALA A 626 7.78 -20.45 32.15
CA ALA A 626 8.34 -19.11 32.08
C ALA A 626 7.39 -18.04 32.64
N LEU A 627 6.08 -18.18 32.42
CA LEU A 627 5.06 -17.26 32.94
C LEU A 627 4.83 -17.40 34.45
N GLU A 628 5.09 -18.56 35.05
CA GLU A 628 5.05 -18.73 36.51
C GLU A 628 6.27 -18.10 37.21
N SER A 629 7.38 -17.95 36.48
CA SER A 629 8.57 -17.27 36.97
C SER A 629 8.37 -15.75 37.05
N THR A 630 9.10 -15.08 37.94
CA THR A 630 9.29 -13.62 37.94
C THR A 630 10.52 -13.17 37.15
N ARG A 631 11.34 -14.13 36.68
CA ARG A 631 12.56 -13.85 35.93
C ARG A 631 12.26 -13.70 34.45
N THR A 632 13.02 -12.84 33.78
CA THR A 632 13.00 -12.77 32.32
C THR A 632 13.50 -14.08 31.72
N ARG A 633 12.76 -14.60 30.74
CA ARG A 633 13.12 -15.79 29.97
C ARG A 633 12.99 -15.49 28.49
N GLU A 634 13.92 -16.01 27.70
CA GLU A 634 13.88 -15.95 26.24
C GLU A 634 13.47 -17.34 25.74
N LEU A 635 12.41 -17.39 24.93
CA LEU A 635 11.91 -18.61 24.31
C LEU A 635 12.11 -18.49 22.80
N GLN A 636 13.00 -19.31 22.26
CA GLN A 636 13.24 -19.37 20.82
C GLN A 636 12.15 -20.19 20.14
N LEU A 637 11.70 -19.73 18.96
CA LEU A 637 10.80 -20.50 18.11
C LEU A 637 11.64 -21.36 17.15
N SER A 638 11.34 -22.66 17.06
CA SER A 638 12.00 -23.60 16.16
C SER A 638 11.75 -23.25 14.69
N ARG A 639 10.56 -22.71 14.40
CA ARG A 639 10.17 -22.16 13.11
C ARG A 639 9.81 -20.68 13.28
N GLU A 640 10.46 -19.82 12.51
CA GLU A 640 10.14 -18.40 12.50
C GLU A 640 8.73 -18.18 11.95
N VAL A 641 7.94 -17.34 12.63
CA VAL A 641 6.57 -17.03 12.19
C VAL A 641 6.58 -15.71 11.43
N PRO A 642 6.23 -15.67 10.12
CA PRO A 642 6.24 -14.43 9.36
C PRO A 642 5.38 -13.35 10.01
N ILE A 643 5.80 -12.10 9.89
CA ILE A 643 5.05 -10.93 10.34
C ILE A 643 5.04 -9.84 9.28
N LEU A 644 3.87 -9.23 9.06
CA LEU A 644 3.67 -8.10 8.16
C LEU A 644 2.91 -6.99 8.90
N LEU A 645 3.52 -5.81 8.97
CA LEU A 645 2.93 -4.56 9.46
C LEU A 645 2.63 -3.69 8.25
N ASP A 646 1.36 -3.43 7.98
CA ASP A 646 0.90 -2.70 6.80
C ASP A 646 -0.23 -1.73 7.15
N TYR A 647 -0.69 -0.94 6.18
CA TYR A 647 -1.51 0.24 6.44
C TYR A 647 -2.74 0.33 5.53
N TRP A 648 -3.95 0.05 6.07
CA TRP A 648 -5.19 0.11 5.28
C TRP A 648 -6.24 1.04 5.90
N THR A 649 -6.52 2.15 5.21
CA THR A 649 -7.58 3.10 5.56
C THR A 649 -8.92 2.72 4.96
N ALA A 650 -8.97 1.71 4.08
CA ALA A 650 -10.21 1.08 3.63
C ALA A 650 -10.06 -0.44 3.52
N ASP A 651 -10.99 -1.17 4.14
CA ASP A 651 -11.04 -2.62 4.19
C ASP A 651 -12.51 -3.06 4.32
N VAL A 652 -12.76 -4.36 4.55
CA VAL A 652 -14.07 -4.89 4.89
C VAL A 652 -14.12 -5.43 6.31
N ASP A 653 -15.32 -5.41 6.90
CA ASP A 653 -15.62 -6.19 8.10
C ASP A 653 -15.91 -7.67 7.76
N ASP A 654 -16.22 -8.46 8.79
CA ASP A 654 -16.54 -9.88 8.63
C ASP A 654 -17.84 -10.13 7.82
N ASP A 655 -18.72 -9.13 7.73
CA ASP A 655 -19.95 -9.17 6.91
C ASP A 655 -19.69 -8.73 5.45
N GLY A 656 -18.45 -8.38 5.10
CA GLY A 656 -18.06 -7.87 3.78
C GLY A 656 -18.43 -6.41 3.55
N ARG A 657 -18.85 -5.65 4.57
CA ARG A 657 -19.16 -4.23 4.46
C ARG A 657 -17.88 -3.41 4.45
N VAL A 658 -17.81 -2.41 3.58
CA VAL A 658 -16.67 -1.50 3.52
C VAL A 658 -16.59 -0.65 4.78
N ILE A 659 -15.39 -0.60 5.36
CA ILE A 659 -15.00 0.21 6.51
C ILE A 659 -13.96 1.24 6.04
N LEU A 660 -14.21 2.52 6.28
CA LEU A 660 -13.35 3.65 5.93
C LEU A 660 -12.76 4.29 7.19
N ARG A 661 -11.52 3.99 7.50
CA ARG A 661 -10.85 4.46 8.71
C ARG A 661 -10.15 5.81 8.51
N PRO A 662 -9.89 6.56 9.59
CA PRO A 662 -9.07 7.76 9.50
C PRO A 662 -7.66 7.43 9.01
N ASP A 663 -7.11 8.29 8.16
CA ASP A 663 -5.72 8.26 7.75
C ASP A 663 -4.83 8.80 8.88
N LEU A 664 -4.56 7.94 9.86
CA LEU A 664 -3.78 8.23 11.07
C LEU A 664 -2.43 8.91 10.79
N TYR A 665 -1.77 8.59 9.68
CA TYR A 665 -0.40 9.05 9.37
C TYR A 665 -0.33 9.98 8.15
N GLY A 666 -1.46 10.37 7.57
CA GLY A 666 -1.49 11.29 6.43
C GLY A 666 -0.87 10.69 5.16
N ARG A 667 -0.97 9.37 4.95
CA ARG A 667 -0.36 8.66 3.82
C ARG A 667 -1.21 8.70 2.55
N ASP A 668 -2.53 8.76 2.69
CA ASP A 668 -3.46 8.67 1.57
C ASP A 668 -3.31 9.84 0.57
N PRO A 669 -3.17 11.12 0.98
CA PRO A 669 -3.09 12.24 0.03
C PRO A 669 -1.91 12.17 -0.93
N ALA A 670 -0.73 11.78 -0.44
CA ALA A 670 0.47 11.67 -1.28
C ALA A 670 0.33 10.54 -2.31
N LEU A 671 -0.28 9.41 -1.90
CA LEU A 671 -0.51 8.28 -2.78
C LEU A 671 -1.64 8.56 -3.79
N ALA A 672 -2.71 9.24 -3.37
CA ALA A 672 -3.77 9.70 -4.27
C ALA A 672 -3.23 10.66 -5.34
N ALA A 673 -2.39 11.62 -4.96
CA ALA A 673 -1.74 12.54 -5.89
C ALA A 673 -0.79 11.83 -6.86
N ALA A 674 -0.12 10.76 -6.43
CA ALA A 674 0.70 9.94 -7.33
C ALA A 674 -0.18 9.13 -8.30
N LEU A 675 -1.33 8.62 -7.84
CA LEU A 675 -2.30 7.90 -8.68
C LEU A 675 -2.97 8.82 -9.71
N SER A 676 -3.25 10.07 -9.37
CA SER A 676 -3.92 11.00 -10.29
C SER A 676 -3.02 11.59 -11.38
N ARG A 677 -1.69 11.40 -11.28
CA ARG A 677 -0.75 11.86 -12.31
C ARG A 677 -0.94 11.00 -13.58
N PRO A 678 -1.19 11.60 -14.76
CA PRO A 678 -1.28 10.85 -16.01
C PRO A 678 -0.02 10.04 -16.27
N LEU A 679 -0.17 8.84 -16.82
CA LEU A 679 0.96 8.14 -17.41
C LEU A 679 1.22 8.70 -18.80
N PRO A 680 2.45 9.13 -19.13
CA PRO A 680 2.76 9.50 -20.50
C PRO A 680 2.62 8.25 -21.38
N VAL A 681 2.15 8.44 -22.61
CA VAL A 681 1.93 7.35 -23.55
C VAL A 681 3.26 6.63 -23.80
N SER A 682 3.32 5.32 -23.53
CA SER A 682 4.50 4.52 -23.84
C SER A 682 4.81 4.61 -25.33
N PRO A 683 6.04 4.95 -25.74
CA PRO A 683 6.42 4.87 -27.14
C PRO A 683 6.34 3.40 -27.58
N LEU A 684 5.64 3.15 -28.69
CA LEU A 684 5.56 1.84 -29.32
C LEU A 684 6.66 1.72 -30.38
N PRO A 685 7.45 0.63 -30.39
CA PRO A 685 8.49 0.40 -31.39
C PRO A 685 7.96 0.55 -32.82
N GLY A 686 8.64 1.35 -33.65
CA GLY A 686 8.28 1.58 -35.05
C GLY A 686 7.01 2.41 -35.29
N CYS A 687 6.39 2.98 -34.25
CA CYS A 687 5.15 3.75 -34.34
C CYS A 687 5.34 5.20 -33.91
N ARG A 688 4.65 6.12 -34.58
CA ARG A 688 4.60 7.52 -34.13
C ARG A 688 3.78 7.60 -32.85
N THR A 689 4.34 8.26 -31.83
CA THR A 689 3.55 8.70 -30.67
C THR A 689 2.55 9.75 -31.17
N PRO A 690 1.26 9.66 -30.79
CA PRO A 690 0.35 10.79 -30.94
C PRO A 690 1.01 11.97 -30.22
N LEU A 691 1.14 13.11 -30.91
CA LEU A 691 1.58 14.34 -30.25
C LEU A 691 0.51 14.71 -29.20
N ASP A 692 0.96 14.93 -27.97
CA ASP A 692 0.13 15.33 -26.81
C ASP A 692 -0.71 16.59 -27.10
#